data_AF-A0A2T7EL01-F1
#
_entry.id   AF-A0A2T7EL01-F1
#
_cell.length_a   1.000
_cell.length_b   1.000
_cell.length_c   1.000
_cell.angle_alpha   90.00
_cell.angle_beta   90.00
_cell.angle_gamma   90.00
#
_symmetry.space_group_name_H-M   'P 1'
#
loop_
_entity.id
_entity.type
_entity.pdbx_description
1 polymer ?
#
loop_
_entity_poly.entity_id
_entity_poly.type
_entity_poly.pdbx_seq_one_letter_code
_entity_poly.pdbx_strand_id
1 'polypeptide(L)'
;MTTSPPPPPPAEQQQQEEEEVLVPHQELPNGTQPMEVVPAEPAATVENQQIEDPPISRFTWTIENLSRVSTKKLYSEVFVVGGYKWRILIFPRGNNVEFLSMYLDVADSGVLPYGWTRYAQFSLSVVNQIHNKFTIRKETQHQFSARESDWGFTSFMPLGELYNPSRGYLVNDTCIVEAEVAVCKVVDYWSYDSKKETGYVGLKNQGATCYMNSLLQTLYHIPYFRKAVYHMPTTENDMPSGSIPLALQSLFYKLQYNDSSVSTKELTKSFGWDMHDSFMQHDVQELNRVLSEKLEDKMKGTVVEGTIQQLFEGHHMNYIECINVDFKSTRKESFYDLQLDVKGCQDVYASFDKYVEVERLEGDNKYHAEQHGLQDAKKGVLFIDFPPVLQLQLKRFEYDFMRDTMVKINDRYEFPLQLDLDRDNGKYLSPDADRNVRNLYTLHSVLVHSGGVHGGHYYAFIRPTLSDQWFKFDDERVTKEDAKKALEEQYGGEEELPQTNPGLNNTPFKFTKYSNAYMLVYIRESDKDKIICNVDEKDIAEHLRIRLEKDREEKERRKKEKAEAHLYTIIKVARDDDLKAQIGRDIYFDLVDHDKVPSFRIQKQMTFTQFKEEVAKEFGIPTQFQRFWLWAKRQNHTYRPNRPLSPQDEAHTVGQLKELVNKAHNAELKLFLEVELGLDLKPLPLPEKTREDIFLFFKLYDPEKEELRYVGRLFVKASGRPQDILPKLRMLAGFSQDDDIELYEEIKFEPNVMCEYIDNRLLFRSCQLEDGDIICFQKSPKPDSADRYRFPDVPSFLVYIRNRQVVHFRSLEKPKEDDFCLEMSKIFTYDEVVEKVAQKLGVDDPSKIRLTSHNCYSQQPKPQPIKYRGVERLLDMLIHYNQTSDILYYEVLDIPLPELQALKTLKVTYHHATKDEVSVHSIRLPKNSTVGDVLNDIKSKVELSHPNAELRLLEVFYHKIYKVFAPNEKIENINDQYWTLRAEEVPEEEKNLGPFDRLIHVYHFTKDTQNQTQVQNFGEPFFMVIREDETLSSIKERIQKKLKVPDEDFSKWKFAYISLGRPDYFEDSDIVATKFQRNMYGAWEQYLGLEHPDTAPRKAHTVNQNRHSFERPVKIYN
;
A
#
# COMPACT_ATOMS: atom_id res chain seq x y z
N MET A 1 -25.51 -9.36 -67.54
CA MET A 1 -26.30 -9.01 -66.35
C MET A 1 -25.45 -9.34 -65.15
N THR A 2 -25.09 -8.28 -64.45
CA THR A 2 -24.03 -8.13 -63.45
C THR A 2 -24.56 -8.41 -62.06
N THR A 3 -23.88 -9.26 -61.29
CA THR A 3 -24.17 -9.48 -59.87
C THR A 3 -22.90 -9.27 -59.05
N SER A 4 -22.88 -8.13 -58.36
CA SER A 4 -21.83 -7.64 -57.46
C SER A 4 -21.91 -8.31 -56.07
N PRO A 5 -20.80 -8.39 -55.33
CA PRO A 5 -20.73 -8.94 -53.97
C PRO A 5 -21.16 -7.95 -52.87
N PRO A 6 -21.50 -8.43 -51.65
CA PRO A 6 -21.94 -7.62 -50.51
C PRO A 6 -20.78 -6.96 -49.74
N PRO A 7 -21.05 -5.89 -48.95
CA PRO A 7 -20.05 -5.11 -48.21
C PRO A 7 -19.64 -5.74 -46.84
N PRO A 8 -18.49 -5.36 -46.27
CA PRO A 8 -17.98 -5.90 -45.01
C PRO A 8 -18.59 -5.23 -43.73
N PRO A 9 -18.54 -5.89 -42.56
CA PRO A 9 -18.98 -5.37 -41.25
C PRO A 9 -17.90 -4.52 -40.52
N PRO A 10 -18.26 -3.84 -39.40
CA PRO A 10 -17.52 -2.70 -38.83
C PRO A 10 -16.37 -3.09 -37.88
N ALA A 11 -15.37 -2.21 -37.78
CA ALA A 11 -14.21 -2.32 -36.90
C ALA A 11 -14.53 -1.86 -35.45
N GLU A 12 -14.21 -2.72 -34.48
CA GLU A 12 -14.15 -2.41 -33.05
C GLU A 12 -12.80 -1.77 -32.66
N GLN A 13 -12.89 -0.92 -31.65
CA GLN A 13 -11.94 0.11 -31.22
C GLN A 13 -10.79 -0.45 -30.39
N GLN A 14 -9.55 -0.05 -30.72
CA GLN A 14 -8.36 -0.17 -29.86
C GLN A 14 -7.96 1.21 -29.30
N GLN A 15 -7.45 1.16 -28.08
CA GLN A 15 -7.05 2.24 -27.18
C GLN A 15 -5.90 3.10 -27.75
N GLN A 16 -5.98 4.43 -27.55
CA GLN A 16 -4.94 5.39 -27.94
C GLN A 16 -4.04 5.76 -26.75
N GLU A 17 -2.75 5.55 -26.96
CA GLU A 17 -1.59 6.02 -26.18
C GLU A 17 -1.26 7.49 -26.48
N GLU A 18 -0.52 8.09 -25.55
CA GLU A 18 -0.14 9.50 -25.46
C GLU A 18 0.95 9.91 -26.47
N GLU A 19 0.75 11.02 -27.19
CA GLU A 19 1.76 11.68 -28.04
C GLU A 19 2.22 13.00 -27.39
N GLU A 20 3.54 13.16 -27.16
CA GLU A 20 4.20 14.43 -26.82
C GLU A 20 4.72 15.12 -28.10
N VAL A 21 4.47 16.43 -28.25
CA VAL A 21 5.00 17.27 -29.33
C VAL A 21 5.78 18.48 -28.78
N LEU A 22 6.95 18.68 -29.38
CA LEU A 22 7.94 19.73 -29.16
C LEU A 22 7.43 21.17 -29.37
N VAL A 23 8.02 22.13 -28.64
CA VAL A 23 7.87 23.58 -28.83
C VAL A 23 9.13 24.18 -29.51
N PRO A 24 9.03 25.13 -30.46
CA PRO A 24 10.17 25.72 -31.15
C PRO A 24 10.84 26.87 -30.38
N HIS A 25 12.17 26.95 -30.45
CA HIS A 25 12.97 28.05 -29.91
C HIS A 25 12.93 29.29 -30.82
N GLN A 26 12.70 30.47 -30.23
CA GLN A 26 12.97 31.78 -30.83
C GLN A 26 14.30 32.33 -30.31
N GLU A 27 15.17 32.73 -31.24
CA GLU A 27 16.49 33.34 -31.01
C GLU A 27 16.36 34.78 -30.46
N LEU A 28 17.23 35.15 -29.51
CA LEU A 28 17.56 36.54 -29.20
C LEU A 28 19.10 36.69 -29.09
N PRO A 29 19.68 37.83 -29.52
CA PRO A 29 21.08 37.90 -29.90
C PRO A 29 22.04 38.29 -28.77
N ASN A 30 23.29 37.84 -28.92
CA ASN A 30 24.47 38.14 -28.12
C ASN A 30 24.74 39.64 -27.93
N GLY A 31 25.15 40.01 -26.71
CA GLY A 31 25.81 41.27 -26.40
C GLY A 31 26.46 41.23 -25.02
N THR A 32 27.77 40.97 -24.97
CA THR A 32 28.63 41.00 -23.78
C THR A 32 29.18 42.42 -23.59
N GLN A 33 29.11 43.00 -22.37
CA GLN A 33 30.19 43.77 -21.68
C GLN A 33 29.70 44.47 -20.37
N PRO A 34 30.62 44.91 -19.46
CA PRO A 34 30.56 44.63 -18.02
C PRO A 34 30.38 45.85 -17.07
N MET A 35 30.35 45.53 -15.76
CA MET A 35 30.52 46.37 -14.55
C MET A 35 29.41 47.37 -14.18
N GLU A 36 28.87 47.24 -12.96
CA GLU A 36 29.16 48.16 -11.85
C GLU A 36 28.51 47.72 -10.53
N VAL A 37 29.26 47.91 -9.44
CA VAL A 37 28.85 47.73 -8.03
C VAL A 37 28.60 49.11 -7.45
N VAL A 38 27.41 49.45 -6.92
CA VAL A 38 27.14 50.23 -5.68
C VAL A 38 25.60 50.20 -5.38
N PRO A 39 25.09 50.70 -4.22
CA PRO A 39 24.81 50.00 -2.95
C PRO A 39 23.30 49.83 -2.62
N ALA A 40 23.04 49.13 -1.51
CA ALA A 40 21.72 49.02 -0.88
C ALA A 40 21.22 50.35 -0.25
N GLU A 41 19.91 50.60 -0.35
CA GLU A 41 19.13 51.49 0.54
C GLU A 41 17.62 51.12 0.49
N PRO A 42 16.75 51.56 1.43
CA PRO A 42 16.02 50.67 2.32
C PRO A 42 14.50 50.56 2.06
N ALA A 43 13.91 49.55 2.72
CA ALA A 43 12.49 49.26 2.92
C ALA A 43 11.47 50.30 2.41
N ALA A 44 10.77 49.93 1.33
CA ALA A 44 9.46 50.47 1.00
C ALA A 44 8.39 49.48 1.52
N THR A 45 7.58 49.97 2.45
CA THR A 45 6.30 49.38 2.86
C THR A 45 5.44 49.05 1.63
N VAL A 46 5.18 47.77 1.40
CA VAL A 46 4.16 47.33 0.43
C VAL A 46 2.90 47.02 1.21
N GLU A 47 1.92 47.90 1.03
CA GLU A 47 0.55 47.79 1.54
C GLU A 47 -0.10 46.47 1.12
N ASN A 48 -0.99 45.97 1.99
CA ASN A 48 -1.89 44.84 1.78
C ASN A 48 -2.44 44.78 0.35
N GLN A 49 -1.99 43.82 -0.45
CA GLN A 49 -2.81 43.32 -1.56
C GLN A 49 -3.85 42.37 -0.98
N GLN A 50 -5.09 42.85 -0.89
CA GLN A 50 -6.27 41.99 -0.73
C GLN A 50 -6.26 40.94 -1.85
N ILE A 51 -6.40 39.67 -1.48
CA ILE A 51 -6.64 38.57 -2.42
C ILE A 51 -8.03 38.83 -3.03
N GLU A 52 -8.10 39.14 -4.33
CA GLU A 52 -9.37 39.30 -5.04
C GLU A 52 -10.13 37.96 -5.06
N ASP A 53 -11.41 37.98 -4.65
CA ASP A 53 -12.35 36.88 -4.84
C ASP A 53 -12.35 36.41 -6.31
N PRO A 54 -12.59 35.10 -6.59
CA PRO A 54 -12.65 34.61 -7.97
C PRO A 54 -13.69 35.42 -8.77
N PRO A 55 -13.38 35.90 -10.00
CA PRO A 55 -14.27 36.76 -10.75
C PRO A 55 -15.55 36.01 -11.12
N ILE A 56 -16.64 36.31 -10.42
CA ILE A 56 -17.99 35.81 -10.71
C ILE A 56 -18.63 36.74 -11.74
N SER A 57 -19.14 36.17 -12.83
CA SER A 57 -19.88 36.94 -13.84
C SER A 57 -21.20 36.27 -14.18
N ARG A 58 -22.25 37.08 -14.31
CA ARG A 58 -23.59 36.65 -14.67
C ARG A 58 -23.90 37.06 -16.10
N PHE A 59 -24.28 36.07 -16.92
CA PHE A 59 -24.68 36.22 -18.30
C PHE A 59 -26.16 35.87 -18.46
N THR A 60 -26.90 36.66 -19.23
CA THR A 60 -28.34 36.47 -19.46
C THR A 60 -28.60 36.35 -20.95
N TRP A 61 -29.32 35.32 -21.36
CA TRP A 61 -29.67 35.02 -22.74
C TRP A 61 -31.20 34.97 -22.91
N THR A 62 -31.71 35.78 -23.83
CA THR A 62 -33.14 35.80 -24.19
C THR A 62 -33.33 35.04 -25.50
N ILE A 63 -34.17 34.01 -25.48
CA ILE A 63 -34.49 33.16 -26.64
C ILE A 63 -35.91 33.47 -27.08
N GLU A 64 -36.04 34.12 -28.23
CA GLU A 64 -37.33 34.45 -28.84
C GLU A 64 -37.83 33.32 -29.75
N ASN A 65 -39.15 33.23 -29.88
CA ASN A 65 -39.85 32.23 -30.70
C ASN A 65 -39.48 30.78 -30.37
N LEU A 66 -39.24 30.45 -29.09
CA LEU A 66 -38.70 29.16 -28.66
C LEU A 66 -39.55 27.97 -29.14
N SER A 67 -40.87 28.10 -29.14
CA SER A 67 -41.79 27.05 -29.59
C SER A 67 -41.67 26.73 -31.09
N ARG A 68 -41.16 27.67 -31.90
CA ARG A 68 -41.02 27.56 -33.35
C ARG A 68 -39.63 27.07 -33.79
N VAL A 69 -38.69 26.93 -32.87
CA VAL A 69 -37.35 26.44 -33.17
C VAL A 69 -37.40 24.96 -33.57
N SER A 70 -36.97 24.67 -34.80
CA SER A 70 -36.88 23.31 -35.36
C SER A 70 -35.50 22.68 -35.24
N THR A 71 -34.48 23.43 -34.83
CA THR A 71 -33.10 22.96 -34.68
C THR A 71 -32.92 22.15 -33.39
N LYS A 72 -32.10 21.10 -33.46
CA LYS A 72 -31.87 20.16 -32.35
C LYS A 72 -31.16 20.82 -31.16
N LYS A 73 -30.28 21.78 -31.40
CA LYS A 73 -29.50 22.51 -30.39
C LYS A 73 -29.38 23.99 -30.72
N LEU A 74 -29.29 24.82 -29.68
CA LEU A 74 -29.06 26.27 -29.76
C LEU A 74 -27.83 26.64 -28.94
N TYR A 75 -27.09 27.66 -29.40
CA TYR A 75 -25.95 28.23 -28.69
C TYR A 75 -26.21 29.71 -28.43
N SER A 76 -25.84 30.21 -27.24
CA SER A 76 -25.85 31.64 -26.95
C SER A 76 -24.68 32.36 -27.62
N GLU A 77 -24.69 33.69 -27.52
CA GLU A 77 -23.48 34.49 -27.74
C GLU A 77 -22.36 34.09 -26.77
N VAL A 78 -21.12 34.35 -27.18
CA VAL A 78 -19.93 34.03 -26.38
C VAL A 78 -19.69 35.14 -25.37
N PHE A 79 -19.51 34.77 -24.10
CA PHE A 79 -19.17 35.69 -23.01
C PHE A 79 -17.86 35.27 -22.35
N VAL A 80 -17.15 36.24 -21.73
CA VAL A 80 -15.81 36.02 -21.18
C VAL A 80 -15.83 36.14 -19.66
N VAL A 81 -15.37 35.09 -18.98
CA VAL A 81 -15.26 35.04 -17.51
C VAL A 81 -13.92 34.41 -17.13
N GLY A 82 -13.19 35.04 -16.21
CA GLY A 82 -11.85 34.58 -15.80
C GLY A 82 -10.82 34.51 -16.93
N GLY A 83 -10.99 35.30 -18.00
CA GLY A 83 -10.15 35.28 -19.20
C GLY A 83 -10.50 34.19 -20.23
N TYR A 84 -11.53 33.39 -19.98
CA TYR A 84 -11.94 32.28 -20.83
C TYR A 84 -13.28 32.53 -21.52
N LYS A 85 -13.45 31.98 -22.73
CA LYS A 85 -14.66 32.14 -23.56
C LYS A 85 -15.66 31.01 -23.30
N TRP A 86 -16.85 31.39 -22.88
CA TRP A 86 -17.96 30.50 -22.54
C TRP A 86 -19.18 30.79 -23.41
N ARG A 87 -20.06 29.80 -23.56
CA ARG A 87 -21.41 29.97 -24.15
C ARG A 87 -22.38 28.97 -23.52
N ILE A 88 -23.67 29.27 -23.57
CA ILE A 88 -24.73 28.35 -23.13
C ILE A 88 -25.17 27.50 -24.33
N LEU A 89 -25.29 26.18 -24.11
CA LEU A 89 -25.81 25.21 -25.07
C LEU A 89 -27.15 24.67 -24.55
N ILE A 90 -28.22 24.78 -25.35
CA ILE A 90 -29.56 24.29 -24.99
C ILE A 90 -30.12 23.34 -26.04
N PHE A 91 -30.81 22.30 -25.56
CA PHE A 91 -31.67 21.44 -26.37
C PHE A 91 -33.14 21.73 -26.00
N PRO A 92 -33.85 22.58 -26.76
CA PRO A 92 -35.17 23.11 -26.38
C PRO A 92 -36.31 22.08 -26.44
N ARG A 93 -36.06 20.93 -27.08
CA ARG A 93 -36.93 19.75 -27.11
C ARG A 93 -36.31 18.53 -26.41
N GLY A 94 -35.21 18.77 -25.69
CA GLY A 94 -34.44 17.79 -24.95
C GLY A 94 -33.39 17.01 -25.75
N ASN A 95 -32.38 16.54 -25.04
CA ASN A 95 -31.30 15.72 -25.56
C ASN A 95 -31.60 14.22 -25.32
N ASN A 96 -32.45 13.65 -26.18
CA ASN A 96 -32.98 12.28 -26.06
C ASN A 96 -33.83 12.03 -24.78
N VAL A 97 -34.36 13.09 -24.16
CA VAL A 97 -35.24 13.06 -22.98
C VAL A 97 -36.34 14.12 -23.10
N GLU A 98 -37.47 13.97 -22.40
CA GLU A 98 -38.60 14.94 -22.40
C GLU A 98 -38.40 16.14 -21.45
N PHE A 99 -37.15 16.59 -21.31
CA PHE A 99 -36.76 17.71 -20.48
C PHE A 99 -35.97 18.71 -21.30
N LEU A 100 -36.06 20.00 -20.97
CA LEU A 100 -35.08 20.99 -21.41
C LEU A 100 -33.69 20.54 -20.93
N SER A 101 -32.73 20.43 -21.84
CA SER A 101 -31.33 20.13 -21.50
C SER A 101 -30.49 21.39 -21.68
N MET A 102 -29.64 21.70 -20.70
CA MET A 102 -28.89 22.96 -20.66
C MET A 102 -27.48 22.74 -20.13
N TYR A 103 -26.49 23.24 -20.86
CA TYR A 103 -25.07 23.04 -20.61
C TYR A 103 -24.31 24.35 -20.73
N LEU A 104 -23.22 24.48 -19.97
CA LEU A 104 -22.19 25.48 -20.21
C LEU A 104 -21.13 24.84 -21.12
N ASP A 105 -20.72 25.54 -22.17
CA ASP A 105 -19.79 25.05 -23.18
C ASP A 105 -18.62 26.02 -23.35
N VAL A 106 -17.42 25.46 -23.55
CA VAL A 106 -16.22 26.22 -23.86
C VAL A 106 -16.24 26.60 -25.34
N ALA A 107 -16.53 27.87 -25.62
CA ALA A 107 -16.86 28.32 -26.96
C ALA A 107 -15.72 28.16 -27.98
N ASP A 108 -14.47 28.21 -27.52
CA ASP A 108 -13.25 28.10 -28.31
C ASP A 108 -12.56 26.73 -28.19
N SER A 109 -13.24 25.72 -27.63
CA SER A 109 -12.67 24.37 -27.36
C SER A 109 -11.93 23.74 -28.54
N GLY A 110 -12.41 23.93 -29.77
CA GLY A 110 -11.80 23.38 -30.99
C GLY A 110 -10.53 24.08 -31.48
N VAL A 111 -10.15 25.22 -30.90
CA VAL A 111 -8.92 25.98 -31.24
C VAL A 111 -7.96 26.10 -30.06
N LEU A 112 -8.28 25.51 -28.91
CA LEU A 112 -7.40 25.47 -27.74
C LEU A 112 -6.31 24.39 -27.88
N PRO A 113 -5.11 24.60 -27.31
CA PRO A 113 -3.99 23.68 -27.42
C PRO A 113 -4.29 22.32 -26.78
N TYR A 114 -3.66 21.26 -27.29
CA TYR A 114 -3.84 19.90 -26.76
C TYR A 114 -3.53 19.83 -25.25
N GLY A 115 -4.40 19.18 -24.49
CA GLY A 115 -4.27 19.04 -23.02
C GLY A 115 -4.82 20.20 -22.18
N TRP A 116 -5.50 21.19 -22.78
CA TRP A 116 -6.10 22.29 -22.02
C TRP A 116 -7.13 21.77 -21.01
N THR A 117 -7.14 22.37 -19.81
CA THR A 117 -8.23 22.20 -18.85
C THR A 117 -8.66 23.53 -18.24
N ARG A 118 -9.95 23.68 -17.91
CA ARG A 118 -10.51 24.86 -17.26
C ARG A 118 -11.46 24.42 -16.16
N TYR A 119 -11.22 24.84 -14.92
CA TYR A 119 -12.15 24.59 -13.83
C TYR A 119 -13.11 25.77 -13.65
N ALA A 120 -14.40 25.48 -13.64
CA ALA A 120 -15.41 26.48 -13.32
C ALA A 120 -16.48 25.91 -12.40
N GLN A 121 -16.87 26.70 -11.42
CA GLN A 121 -18.11 26.53 -10.68
C GLN A 121 -19.15 27.43 -11.33
N PHE A 122 -20.33 26.91 -11.66
CA PHE A 122 -21.34 27.67 -12.36
C PHE A 122 -22.77 27.26 -12.01
N SER A 123 -23.69 28.21 -12.15
CA SER A 123 -25.12 27.96 -12.08
C SER A 123 -25.79 28.27 -13.40
N LEU A 124 -26.83 27.49 -13.72
CA LEU A 124 -27.67 27.64 -14.90
C LEU A 124 -29.11 27.80 -14.44
N SER A 125 -29.83 28.79 -14.97
CA SER A 125 -31.18 29.14 -14.53
C SER A 125 -32.15 29.40 -15.69
N VAL A 126 -33.41 28.99 -15.55
CA VAL A 126 -34.53 29.43 -16.39
C VAL A 126 -35.39 30.39 -15.58
N VAL A 127 -35.44 31.64 -16.02
CA VAL A 127 -36.10 32.73 -15.28
C VAL A 127 -37.61 32.66 -15.45
N ASN A 128 -38.32 32.73 -14.32
CA ASN A 128 -39.78 32.88 -14.34
C ASN A 128 -40.13 34.36 -14.51
N GLN A 129 -40.73 34.70 -15.66
CA GLN A 129 -41.00 36.09 -16.06
C GLN A 129 -42.24 36.70 -15.38
N ILE A 130 -43.05 35.90 -14.68
CA ILE A 130 -44.24 36.36 -13.95
C ILE A 130 -43.94 36.50 -12.44
N HIS A 131 -43.20 35.55 -11.89
CA HIS A 131 -42.91 35.45 -10.47
C HIS A 131 -41.47 34.98 -10.24
N ASN A 132 -40.54 35.93 -10.05
CA ASN A 132 -39.10 35.67 -9.94
C ASN A 132 -38.72 34.61 -8.88
N LYS A 133 -39.52 34.46 -7.81
CA LYS A 133 -39.34 33.43 -6.77
C LYS A 133 -39.43 31.98 -7.27
N PHE A 134 -40.00 31.75 -8.44
CA PHE A 134 -40.14 30.44 -9.06
C PHE A 134 -39.10 30.17 -10.17
N THR A 135 -38.10 31.05 -10.33
CA THR A 135 -36.95 30.80 -11.20
C THR A 135 -36.26 29.49 -10.80
N ILE A 136 -36.07 28.59 -11.76
CA ILE A 136 -35.40 27.31 -11.51
C ILE A 136 -33.91 27.51 -11.78
N ARG A 137 -33.09 27.29 -10.75
CA ARG A 137 -31.62 27.37 -10.79
C ARG A 137 -31.02 26.03 -10.39
N LYS A 138 -29.99 25.58 -11.10
CA LYS A 138 -29.18 24.41 -10.73
C LYS A 138 -27.70 24.78 -10.77
N GLU A 139 -26.93 24.32 -9.81
CA GLU A 139 -25.52 24.63 -9.63
C GLU A 139 -24.66 23.38 -9.77
N THR A 140 -23.47 23.53 -10.34
CA THR A 140 -22.49 22.45 -10.48
C THR A 140 -21.08 23.05 -10.58
N GLN A 141 -20.08 22.19 -10.48
CA GLN A 141 -18.71 22.51 -10.81
C GLN A 141 -18.14 21.44 -11.74
N HIS A 142 -17.22 21.82 -12.61
CA HIS A 142 -16.63 20.88 -13.56
C HIS A 142 -15.26 21.35 -14.06
N GLN A 143 -14.41 20.39 -14.43
CA GLN A 143 -13.15 20.62 -15.12
C GLN A 143 -13.32 20.31 -16.60
N PHE A 144 -13.50 21.36 -17.39
CA PHE A 144 -13.66 21.28 -18.84
C PHE A 144 -12.35 20.90 -19.52
N SER A 145 -12.42 20.09 -20.57
CA SER A 145 -11.27 19.63 -21.36
C SER A 145 -11.62 19.46 -22.83
N ALA A 146 -10.65 19.08 -23.65
CA ALA A 146 -10.89 18.75 -25.06
C ALA A 146 -11.86 17.56 -25.25
N ARG A 147 -11.95 16.63 -24.29
CA ARG A 147 -12.88 15.49 -24.32
C ARG A 147 -14.27 15.86 -23.80
N GLU A 148 -14.32 16.76 -22.82
CA GLU A 148 -15.52 17.19 -22.12
C GLU A 148 -15.59 18.72 -22.18
N SER A 149 -15.92 19.24 -23.37
CA SER A 149 -15.95 20.68 -23.62
C SER A 149 -17.20 21.38 -23.12
N ASP A 150 -18.27 20.61 -22.86
CA ASP A 150 -19.53 21.07 -22.31
C ASP A 150 -20.00 20.22 -21.12
N TRP A 151 -20.62 20.86 -20.14
CA TRP A 151 -21.12 20.21 -18.94
C TRP A 151 -22.37 20.91 -18.40
N GLY A 152 -23.30 20.15 -17.82
CA GLY A 152 -24.56 20.67 -17.33
C GLY A 152 -25.60 19.60 -17.10
N PHE A 153 -26.86 19.90 -17.40
CA PHE A 153 -28.00 19.12 -16.96
C PHE A 153 -28.83 18.62 -18.14
N THR A 154 -28.78 17.32 -18.39
CA THR A 154 -29.62 16.65 -19.41
C THR A 154 -31.11 16.74 -19.07
N SER A 155 -31.47 16.67 -17.79
CA SER A 155 -32.85 16.85 -17.30
C SER A 155 -32.97 18.14 -16.46
N PHE A 156 -32.92 19.30 -17.10
CA PHE A 156 -32.95 20.59 -16.40
C PHE A 156 -34.37 20.93 -15.89
N MET A 157 -35.36 20.98 -16.79
CA MET A 157 -36.77 21.30 -16.50
C MET A 157 -37.70 20.48 -17.41
N PRO A 158 -38.83 19.91 -16.92
CA PRO A 158 -39.77 19.20 -17.77
C PRO A 158 -40.32 20.10 -18.89
N LEU A 159 -40.38 19.61 -20.14
CA LEU A 159 -40.90 20.42 -21.24
C LEU A 159 -42.37 20.81 -21.04
N GLY A 160 -43.15 19.93 -20.39
CA GLY A 160 -44.55 20.21 -20.03
C GLY A 160 -44.72 21.38 -19.06
N GLU A 161 -43.70 21.71 -18.25
CA GLU A 161 -43.73 22.89 -17.38
C GLU A 161 -43.23 24.14 -18.10
N LEU A 162 -42.18 24.00 -18.92
CA LEU A 162 -41.61 25.09 -19.71
C LEU A 162 -42.63 25.71 -20.67
N TYR A 163 -43.36 24.88 -21.43
CA TYR A 163 -44.33 25.32 -22.44
C TYR A 163 -45.72 25.61 -21.86
N ASN A 164 -45.93 25.47 -20.55
CA ASN A 164 -47.22 25.76 -19.94
C ASN A 164 -47.40 27.30 -19.76
N PRO A 165 -48.38 27.92 -20.44
CA PRO A 165 -48.58 29.38 -20.36
C PRO A 165 -48.89 29.89 -18.94
N SER A 166 -49.42 29.04 -18.06
CA SER A 166 -49.76 29.42 -16.68
C SER A 166 -48.57 29.39 -15.73
N ARG A 167 -47.41 28.86 -16.14
CA ARG A 167 -46.22 28.70 -15.30
C ARG A 167 -45.22 29.85 -15.41
N GLY A 168 -45.27 30.66 -16.47
CA GLY A 168 -44.51 31.91 -16.59
C GLY A 168 -43.05 31.79 -17.04
N TYR A 169 -42.61 30.61 -17.51
CA TYR A 169 -41.25 30.42 -18.04
C TYR A 169 -41.13 30.78 -19.52
N LEU A 170 -42.21 30.60 -20.28
CA LEU A 170 -42.34 31.03 -21.68
C LEU A 170 -43.45 32.08 -21.79
N VAL A 171 -43.09 33.36 -21.96
CA VAL A 171 -44.02 34.49 -22.08
C VAL A 171 -43.83 35.14 -23.44
N ASN A 172 -44.92 35.31 -24.19
CA ASN A 172 -44.87 35.79 -25.59
C ASN A 172 -43.91 34.99 -26.49
N ASP A 173 -43.82 33.67 -26.25
CA ASP A 173 -42.89 32.75 -26.93
C ASP A 173 -41.39 33.08 -26.69
N THR A 174 -41.10 33.81 -25.62
CA THR A 174 -39.74 34.20 -25.21
C THR A 174 -39.38 33.51 -23.89
N CYS A 175 -38.18 32.92 -23.83
CA CYS A 175 -37.60 32.27 -22.65
C CYS A 175 -36.30 32.98 -22.25
N ILE A 176 -36.11 33.25 -20.96
CA ILE A 176 -34.90 33.90 -20.45
C ILE A 176 -34.09 32.90 -19.63
N VAL A 177 -32.81 32.77 -19.98
CA VAL A 177 -31.85 31.87 -19.34
C VAL A 177 -30.71 32.69 -18.75
N GLU A 178 -30.27 32.32 -17.55
CA GLU A 178 -29.09 32.93 -16.91
C GLU A 178 -28.01 31.89 -16.63
N ALA A 179 -26.75 32.27 -16.84
CA ALA A 179 -25.57 31.54 -16.41
C ALA A 179 -24.73 32.41 -15.48
N GLU A 180 -24.42 31.92 -14.29
CA GLU A 180 -23.46 32.55 -13.39
C GLU A 180 -22.22 31.67 -13.34
N VAL A 181 -21.07 32.20 -13.75
CA VAL A 181 -19.83 31.42 -13.87
C VAL A 181 -18.77 32.04 -12.98
N ALA A 182 -18.09 31.18 -12.21
CA ALA A 182 -16.94 31.50 -11.39
C ALA A 182 -15.77 30.61 -11.84
N VAL A 183 -14.73 31.24 -12.39
CA VAL A 183 -13.53 30.52 -12.84
C VAL A 183 -12.51 30.52 -11.72
N CYS A 184 -12.20 29.34 -11.19
CA CYS A 184 -11.10 29.18 -10.24
C CYS A 184 -9.82 28.97 -11.04
N LYS A 185 -8.77 29.75 -10.75
CA LYS A 185 -7.42 29.38 -11.21
C LYS A 185 -7.04 28.09 -10.50
N VAL A 186 -7.10 26.98 -11.22
CA VAL A 186 -6.45 25.74 -10.77
C VAL A 186 -4.97 26.04 -10.76
N VAL A 187 -4.40 26.13 -9.56
CA VAL A 187 -2.95 26.04 -9.40
C VAL A 187 -2.58 24.65 -9.91
N ASP A 188 -1.94 24.59 -11.08
CA ASP A 188 -1.50 23.35 -11.69
C ASP A 188 -0.78 22.49 -10.64
N TYR A 189 -1.37 21.34 -10.31
CA TYR A 189 -0.92 20.46 -9.24
C TYR A 189 0.53 19.99 -9.47
N TRP A 190 1.00 20.06 -10.73
CA TRP A 190 2.32 19.63 -11.19
C TRP A 190 3.34 20.76 -11.38
N SER A 191 2.92 22.04 -11.36
CA SER A 191 3.82 23.19 -11.61
C SER A 191 3.99 24.11 -10.39
N TYR A 192 3.44 23.74 -9.23
CA TYR A 192 3.55 24.53 -8.01
C TYR A 192 4.96 24.42 -7.39
N ASP A 193 5.76 25.47 -7.54
CA ASP A 193 7.08 25.58 -6.94
C ASP A 193 6.96 26.11 -5.50
N SER A 194 7.05 25.20 -4.54
CA SER A 194 6.95 25.54 -3.11
C SER A 194 8.00 26.56 -2.67
N LYS A 195 9.24 26.47 -3.21
CA LYS A 195 10.33 27.38 -2.84
C LYS A 195 10.03 28.79 -3.34
N LYS A 196 9.59 28.92 -4.58
CA LYS A 196 9.29 30.22 -5.19
C LYS A 196 8.10 30.92 -4.51
N GLU A 197 7.06 30.17 -4.17
CA GLU A 197 5.82 30.74 -3.61
C GLU A 197 5.90 31.01 -2.10
N THR A 198 6.65 30.19 -1.35
CA THR A 198 6.68 30.24 0.12
C THR A 198 8.05 30.54 0.73
N GLY A 199 9.13 30.36 -0.02
CA GLY A 199 10.52 30.41 0.49
C GLY A 199 11.01 29.09 1.10
N TYR A 200 10.12 28.10 1.27
CA TYR A 200 10.40 26.82 1.93
C TYR A 200 10.17 25.62 0.99
N VAL A 201 10.82 24.50 1.28
CA VAL A 201 10.68 23.24 0.53
C VAL A 201 10.14 22.12 1.40
N GLY A 202 9.41 21.22 0.76
CA GLY A 202 8.85 20.03 1.38
C GLY A 202 9.83 18.85 1.49
N LEU A 203 9.35 17.77 2.08
CA LEU A 203 10.03 16.48 2.19
C LEU A 203 9.33 15.42 1.35
N LYS A 204 10.09 14.61 0.63
CA LYS A 204 9.53 13.51 -0.18
C LYS A 204 8.95 12.43 0.71
N ASN A 205 7.70 12.05 0.44
CA ASN A 205 7.07 10.91 1.08
C ASN A 205 7.61 9.61 0.47
N GLN A 206 8.06 8.68 1.31
CA GLN A 206 8.56 7.37 0.87
C GLN A 206 7.46 6.29 0.86
N GLY A 207 6.20 6.65 1.08
CA GLY A 207 5.06 5.76 1.16
C GLY A 207 4.18 6.11 2.36
N ALA A 208 4.67 5.80 3.56
CA ALA A 208 3.95 6.05 4.82
C ALA A 208 4.70 6.99 5.78
N THR A 209 5.70 7.75 5.30
CA THR A 209 6.63 8.51 6.16
C THR A 209 6.14 9.93 6.53
N CYS A 210 4.85 10.22 6.36
CA CYS A 210 4.27 11.56 6.56
C CYS A 210 4.37 12.03 8.03
N TYR A 211 4.28 11.11 9.00
CA TYR A 211 4.47 11.38 10.43
C TYR A 211 5.89 11.92 10.71
N MET A 212 6.90 11.28 10.13
CA MET A 212 8.30 11.67 10.23
C MET A 212 8.56 13.00 9.52
N ASN A 213 7.99 13.20 8.32
CA ASN A 213 8.14 14.44 7.58
C ASN A 213 7.58 15.65 8.38
N SER A 214 6.39 15.49 8.96
CA SER A 214 5.74 16.52 9.79
C SER A 214 6.57 16.89 11.01
N LEU A 215 7.12 15.88 11.71
CA LEU A 215 8.00 16.08 12.86
C LEU A 215 9.32 16.76 12.46
N LEU A 216 9.98 16.29 11.41
CA LEU A 216 11.26 16.85 10.94
C LEU A 216 11.12 18.30 10.50
N GLN A 217 10.02 18.65 9.82
CA GLN A 217 9.73 20.05 9.48
C GLN A 217 9.52 20.89 10.73
N THR A 218 8.81 20.37 11.74
CA THR A 218 8.59 21.06 13.01
C THR A 218 9.92 21.35 13.74
N LEU A 219 10.78 20.33 13.88
CA LEU A 219 12.08 20.46 14.52
C LEU A 219 13.05 21.36 13.72
N TYR A 220 13.03 21.27 12.39
CA TYR A 220 13.86 22.11 11.51
C TYR A 220 13.54 23.61 11.65
N HIS A 221 12.25 23.93 11.83
CA HIS A 221 11.78 25.31 12.03
C HIS A 221 11.91 25.80 13.48
N ILE A 222 12.69 25.10 14.31
CA ILE A 222 13.24 25.59 15.58
C ILE A 222 14.73 25.91 15.33
N PRO A 223 15.09 27.17 15.02
CA PRO A 223 16.45 27.52 14.56
C PRO A 223 17.56 27.15 15.54
N TYR A 224 17.31 27.29 16.85
CA TYR A 224 18.29 26.90 17.87
C TYR A 224 18.57 25.38 17.86
N PHE A 225 17.54 24.55 17.68
CA PHE A 225 17.71 23.09 17.51
C PHE A 225 18.52 22.78 16.23
N ARG A 226 18.17 23.41 15.11
CA ARG A 226 18.91 23.26 13.85
C ARG A 226 20.38 23.64 13.99
N LYS A 227 20.68 24.73 14.70
CA LYS A 227 22.05 25.17 14.99
C LYS A 227 22.83 24.13 15.82
N ALA A 228 22.20 23.56 16.84
CA ALA A 228 22.80 22.49 17.63
C ALA A 228 23.12 21.25 16.77
N VAL A 229 22.23 20.90 15.84
CA VAL A 229 22.45 19.80 14.90
C VAL A 229 23.67 20.04 14.02
N TYR A 230 23.87 21.25 13.51
CA TYR A 230 25.05 21.59 12.69
C TYR A 230 26.37 21.54 13.46
N HIS A 231 26.36 21.77 14.77
CA HIS A 231 27.55 21.70 15.63
C HIS A 231 27.86 20.30 16.20
N MET A 232 27.03 19.29 15.91
CA MET A 232 27.36 17.91 16.27
C MET A 232 28.62 17.43 15.53
N PRO A 233 29.56 16.74 16.22
CA PRO A 233 30.79 16.28 15.60
C PRO A 233 30.51 15.16 14.60
N THR A 234 30.88 15.38 13.35
CA THR A 234 30.88 14.38 12.28
C THR A 234 32.22 14.40 11.56
N THR A 235 32.69 13.23 11.13
CA THR A 235 33.98 13.08 10.45
C THR A 235 33.80 12.86 8.94
N GLU A 236 34.85 13.11 8.15
CA GLU A 236 34.83 12.85 6.71
C GLU A 236 34.63 11.37 6.35
N ASN A 237 35.00 10.46 7.25
CA ASN A 237 34.86 9.01 7.08
C ASN A 237 33.45 8.50 7.37
N ASP A 238 32.59 9.31 7.98
CA ASP A 238 31.23 8.89 8.32
C ASP A 238 30.38 8.78 7.05
N MET A 239 29.62 7.69 6.98
CA MET A 239 28.63 7.47 5.91
C MET A 239 27.24 7.93 6.39
N PRO A 240 26.51 8.77 5.63
CA PRO A 240 25.19 9.25 6.01
C PRO A 240 24.21 8.11 6.31
N SER A 241 24.31 7.01 5.58
CA SER A 241 23.48 5.82 5.81
C SER A 241 23.78 5.06 7.10
N GLY A 242 24.88 5.36 7.79
CA GLY A 242 25.28 4.72 9.06
C GLY A 242 25.40 5.68 10.23
N SER A 243 25.12 6.98 10.04
CA SER A 243 25.28 8.01 11.08
C SER A 243 24.08 8.96 11.10
N ILE A 244 23.28 8.88 12.17
CA ILE A 244 22.09 9.71 12.39
C ILE A 244 22.43 11.20 12.40
N PRO A 245 23.46 11.68 13.15
CA PRO A 245 23.82 13.10 13.14
C PRO A 245 24.15 13.60 11.73
N LEU A 246 24.94 12.84 10.97
CA LEU A 246 25.34 13.23 9.61
C LEU A 246 24.15 13.21 8.64
N ALA A 247 23.25 12.24 8.74
CA ALA A 247 22.05 12.18 7.92
C ALA A 247 21.12 13.37 8.19
N LEU A 248 20.96 13.75 9.47
CA LEU A 248 20.14 14.88 9.88
C LEU A 248 20.77 16.22 9.46
N GLN A 249 22.09 16.39 9.62
CA GLN A 249 22.85 17.54 9.12
C GLN A 249 22.68 17.70 7.61
N SER A 250 22.85 16.61 6.86
CA SER A 250 22.69 16.59 5.40
C SER A 250 21.26 16.94 4.99
N LEU A 251 20.25 16.44 5.72
CA LEU A 251 18.85 16.75 5.47
C LEU A 251 18.54 18.23 5.71
N PHE A 252 18.99 18.79 6.85
CA PHE A 252 18.74 20.18 7.22
C PHE A 252 19.44 21.16 6.28
N TYR A 253 20.66 20.82 5.85
CA TYR A 253 21.36 21.58 4.81
C TYR A 253 20.57 21.58 3.50
N LYS A 254 20.14 20.40 3.04
CA LYS A 254 19.34 20.26 1.82
C LYS A 254 18.01 21.04 1.92
N LEU A 255 17.34 21.06 3.07
CA LEU A 255 16.11 21.85 3.30
C LEU A 255 16.37 23.37 3.25
N GLN A 256 17.56 23.82 3.65
CA GLN A 256 17.93 25.23 3.65
C GLN A 256 18.24 25.76 2.24
N TYR A 257 18.99 24.99 1.45
CA TYR A 257 19.59 25.47 0.19
C TYR A 257 18.99 24.89 -1.09
N ASN A 258 18.29 23.75 -1.06
CA ASN A 258 17.70 23.21 -2.28
C ASN A 258 16.45 23.99 -2.70
N ASP A 259 16.21 24.02 -4.00
CA ASP A 259 15.00 24.59 -4.62
C ASP A 259 13.87 23.57 -4.79
N SER A 260 14.10 22.30 -4.45
CA SER A 260 13.13 21.20 -4.64
C SER A 260 12.98 20.34 -3.39
N SER A 261 11.89 19.55 -3.35
CA SER A 261 11.57 18.66 -2.23
C SER A 261 12.72 17.68 -1.91
N VAL A 262 12.99 17.51 -0.62
CA VAL A 262 14.17 16.79 -0.14
C VAL A 262 13.83 15.36 0.28
N SER A 263 14.66 14.39 -0.12
CA SER A 263 14.45 12.98 0.21
C SER A 263 14.98 12.61 1.60
N THR A 264 14.19 11.90 2.39
CA THR A 264 14.54 11.39 3.74
C THR A 264 15.16 9.97 3.74
N LYS A 265 15.49 9.43 2.56
CA LYS A 265 16.06 8.06 2.38
C LYS A 265 17.34 7.80 3.16
N GLU A 266 18.23 8.79 3.25
CA GLU A 266 19.50 8.64 3.99
C GLU A 266 19.24 8.53 5.50
N LEU A 267 18.29 9.32 6.02
CA LEU A 267 17.93 9.33 7.44
C LEU A 267 17.25 8.02 7.86
N THR A 268 16.27 7.55 7.10
CA THR A 268 15.61 6.25 7.35
C THR A 268 16.59 5.08 7.32
N LYS A 269 17.54 5.05 6.37
CA LYS A 269 18.63 4.07 6.37
C LYS A 269 19.54 4.19 7.60
N SER A 270 19.82 5.40 8.05
CA SER A 270 20.60 5.63 9.29
C SER A 270 19.87 5.18 10.56
N PHE A 271 18.56 4.90 10.49
CA PHE A 271 17.83 4.27 11.58
C PHE A 271 17.86 2.73 11.51
N GLY A 272 18.50 2.16 10.49
CA GLY A 272 18.48 0.73 10.20
C GLY A 272 17.14 0.24 9.65
N TRP A 273 16.28 1.15 9.17
CA TRP A 273 14.99 0.81 8.57
C TRP A 273 15.19 0.32 7.14
N ASP A 274 14.48 -0.76 6.80
CA ASP A 274 14.41 -1.24 5.43
C ASP A 274 13.24 -0.61 4.65
N MET A 275 13.01 -1.06 3.41
CA MET A 275 11.88 -0.58 2.61
C MET A 275 10.53 -0.92 3.25
N HIS A 276 10.41 -2.08 3.91
CA HIS A 276 9.16 -2.51 4.54
C HIS A 276 8.84 -1.65 5.76
N ASP A 277 9.84 -1.33 6.58
CA ASP A 277 9.69 -0.43 7.73
C ASP A 277 9.24 0.98 7.30
N SER A 278 9.68 1.45 6.13
CA SER A 278 9.28 2.76 5.58
C SER A 278 7.81 2.85 5.15
N PHE A 279 7.12 1.70 5.03
CA PHE A 279 5.67 1.63 4.79
C PHE A 279 4.86 1.41 6.09
N MET A 280 5.52 1.26 7.25
CA MET A 280 4.83 1.17 8.53
C MET A 280 4.45 2.57 9.03
N GLN A 281 3.21 2.73 9.51
CA GLN A 281 2.77 3.94 10.18
C GLN A 281 3.19 3.86 11.65
N HIS A 282 3.78 4.94 12.15
CA HIS A 282 4.21 5.04 13.54
C HIS A 282 3.62 6.29 14.19
N ASP A 283 3.51 6.24 15.52
CA ASP A 283 3.13 7.41 16.31
C ASP A 283 4.24 8.48 16.23
N VAL A 284 3.85 9.72 15.93
CA VAL A 284 4.75 10.88 15.89
C VAL A 284 5.48 11.07 17.22
N GLN A 285 4.79 10.86 18.34
CA GLN A 285 5.37 11.07 19.67
C GLN A 285 6.42 10.01 19.99
N GLU A 286 6.15 8.75 19.65
CA GLU A 286 7.13 7.67 19.82
C GLU A 286 8.39 7.96 19.00
N LEU A 287 8.24 8.36 17.72
CA LEU A 287 9.37 8.74 16.88
C LEU A 287 10.14 9.92 17.48
N ASN A 288 9.46 10.96 17.95
CA ASN A 288 10.09 12.14 18.53
C ASN A 288 10.92 11.80 19.77
N ARG A 289 10.40 10.93 20.63
CA ARG A 289 11.11 10.48 21.83
C ARG A 289 12.34 9.64 21.48
N VAL A 290 12.20 8.65 20.61
CA VAL A 290 13.32 7.80 20.19
C VAL A 290 14.39 8.62 19.46
N LEU A 291 13.98 9.58 18.62
CA LEU A 291 14.92 10.48 17.94
C LEU A 291 15.67 11.38 18.94
N SER A 292 14.96 11.93 19.93
CA SER A 292 15.54 12.83 20.93
C SER A 292 16.53 12.09 21.83
N GLU A 293 16.18 10.89 22.32
CA GLU A 293 17.08 10.02 23.11
C GLU A 293 18.36 9.68 22.33
N LYS A 294 18.23 9.29 21.05
CA LYS A 294 19.39 8.96 20.19
C LYS A 294 20.27 10.17 19.89
N LEU A 295 19.68 11.34 19.68
CA LEU A 295 20.44 12.57 19.45
C LEU A 295 21.17 13.00 20.73
N GLU A 296 20.50 12.93 21.88
CA GLU A 296 21.09 13.25 23.18
C GLU A 296 22.31 12.37 23.47
N ASP A 297 22.20 11.06 23.24
CA ASP A 297 23.32 10.13 23.40
C ASP A 297 24.52 10.45 22.50
N LYS A 298 24.28 10.98 21.29
CA LYS A 298 25.34 11.42 20.37
C LYS A 298 25.90 12.81 20.70
N MET A 299 25.14 13.63 21.43
CA MET A 299 25.57 14.96 21.88
C MET A 299 26.37 14.90 23.19
N LYS A 300 26.29 13.82 23.97
CA LYS A 300 27.08 13.61 25.19
C LYS A 300 28.60 13.66 24.90
N GLY A 301 29.34 14.44 25.68
CA GLY A 301 30.78 14.63 25.50
C GLY A 301 31.17 15.57 24.36
N THR A 302 30.21 16.35 23.83
CA THR A 302 30.44 17.30 22.73
C THR A 302 30.15 18.74 23.17
N VAL A 303 30.46 19.73 22.33
CA VAL A 303 30.20 21.15 22.61
C VAL A 303 28.71 21.52 22.69
N VAL A 304 27.82 20.63 22.22
CA VAL A 304 26.35 20.80 22.24
C VAL A 304 25.67 19.87 23.24
N GLU A 305 26.43 19.30 24.18
CA GLU A 305 25.87 18.47 25.25
C GLU A 305 24.76 19.20 26.03
N GLY A 306 23.68 18.48 26.34
CA GLY A 306 22.55 19.01 27.10
C GLY A 306 21.63 19.97 26.33
N THR A 307 21.83 20.18 25.03
CA THR A 307 20.96 21.09 24.25
C THR A 307 19.50 20.61 24.18
N ILE A 308 19.28 19.31 24.02
CA ILE A 308 17.94 18.69 23.99
C ILE A 308 17.22 18.89 25.32
N GLN A 309 17.92 18.61 26.43
CA GLN A 309 17.43 18.83 27.79
C GLN A 309 17.05 20.31 27.99
N GLN A 310 17.94 21.24 27.66
CA GLN A 310 17.68 22.68 27.82
C GLN A 310 16.50 23.21 27.00
N LEU A 311 16.14 22.55 25.89
CA LEU A 311 15.05 22.97 25.01
C LEU A 311 13.70 22.40 25.40
N PHE A 312 13.66 21.12 25.75
CA PHE A 312 12.43 20.34 25.82
C PHE A 312 12.18 19.72 27.21
N GLU A 313 13.18 19.65 28.09
CA GLU A 313 13.00 19.07 29.43
C GLU A 313 12.31 20.05 30.38
N GLY A 314 11.21 19.60 30.97
CA GLY A 314 10.58 20.21 32.13
C GLY A 314 10.45 19.22 33.28
N HIS A 315 9.94 19.69 34.41
CA HIS A 315 9.82 18.85 35.60
C HIS A 315 8.46 18.98 36.27
N HIS A 316 7.89 17.83 36.67
CA HIS A 316 6.73 17.77 37.54
C HIS A 316 7.06 17.06 38.86
N MET A 317 6.28 17.38 39.88
CA MET A 317 6.31 16.79 41.19
C MET A 317 5.03 15.99 41.41
N ASN A 318 5.17 14.68 41.52
CA ASN A 318 4.12 13.80 42.00
C ASN A 318 4.14 13.80 43.52
N TYR A 319 3.03 14.15 44.16
CA TYR A 319 2.93 14.11 45.62
C TYR A 319 1.82 13.16 46.06
N ILE A 320 2.07 12.47 47.17
CA ILE A 320 1.11 11.62 47.86
C ILE A 320 1.07 12.06 49.31
N GLU A 321 -0.10 12.49 49.77
CA GLU A 321 -0.33 12.97 51.13
C GLU A 321 -1.38 12.08 51.80
N CYS A 322 -1.01 11.40 52.88
CA CYS A 322 -1.94 10.57 53.62
C CYS A 322 -2.96 11.44 54.37
N ILE A 323 -4.22 11.00 54.43
CA ILE A 323 -5.30 11.76 55.05
C ILE A 323 -5.31 11.57 56.58
N ASN A 324 -5.09 10.32 57.02
CA ASN A 324 -5.25 9.92 58.41
C ASN A 324 -3.95 9.91 59.21
N VAL A 325 -2.80 10.08 58.55
CA VAL A 325 -1.46 10.10 59.15
C VAL A 325 -0.62 11.20 58.53
N ASP A 326 0.27 11.80 59.31
CA ASP A 326 1.18 12.87 58.86
C ASP A 326 2.36 12.27 58.07
N PHE A 327 2.06 11.78 56.87
CA PHE A 327 3.02 11.21 55.93
C PHE A 327 2.81 11.79 54.53
N LYS A 328 3.86 12.41 54.00
CA LYS A 328 3.89 12.97 52.64
C LYS A 328 5.09 12.41 51.88
N SER A 329 4.84 11.85 50.70
CA SER A 329 5.86 11.42 49.74
C SER A 329 5.83 12.35 48.54
N THR A 330 7.00 12.83 48.10
CA THR A 330 7.14 13.65 46.89
C THR A 330 8.20 13.02 45.98
N ARG A 331 7.89 12.94 44.69
CA ARG A 331 8.79 12.43 43.65
C ARG A 331 8.88 13.44 42.52
N LYS A 332 10.11 13.88 42.22
CA LYS A 332 10.41 14.70 41.05
C LYS A 332 10.65 13.78 39.85
N GLU A 333 10.02 14.09 38.73
CA GLU A 333 10.18 13.41 37.44
C GLU A 333 10.37 14.46 36.34
N SER A 334 11.17 14.14 35.33
CA SER A 334 11.33 14.98 34.14
C SER A 334 10.44 14.49 33.00
N PHE A 335 10.07 15.41 32.12
CA PHE A 335 9.29 15.15 30.91
C PHE A 335 9.84 15.93 29.72
N TYR A 336 9.69 15.37 28.53
CA TYR A 336 10.02 16.01 27.24
C TYR A 336 8.78 16.44 26.46
N ASP A 337 7.67 15.73 26.69
CA ASP A 337 6.34 16.00 26.15
C ASP A 337 5.30 15.79 27.25
N LEU A 338 4.13 16.44 27.11
CA LEU A 338 2.99 16.25 28.00
C LEU A 338 1.82 15.64 27.23
N GLN A 339 1.26 14.58 27.78
CA GLN A 339 0.12 13.88 27.18
C GLN A 339 -1.19 14.40 27.80
N LEU A 340 -1.96 15.13 27.00
CA LEU A 340 -3.20 15.74 27.43
C LEU A 340 -4.41 14.91 27.01
N ASP A 341 -5.32 14.68 27.95
CA ASP A 341 -6.58 13.98 27.70
C ASP A 341 -7.52 14.85 26.87
N VAL A 342 -7.94 14.36 25.70
CA VAL A 342 -8.90 15.08 24.84
C VAL A 342 -10.34 14.73 25.19
N LYS A 343 -10.62 13.45 25.48
CA LYS A 343 -11.96 12.96 25.78
C LYS A 343 -12.48 13.57 27.07
N GLY A 344 -13.63 14.25 26.97
CA GLY A 344 -14.26 14.96 28.09
C GLY A 344 -13.67 16.34 28.38
N CYS A 345 -12.67 16.80 27.62
CA CYS A 345 -12.07 18.12 27.76
C CYS A 345 -12.47 19.02 26.58
N GLN A 346 -12.93 20.25 26.85
CA GLN A 346 -13.32 21.18 25.79
C GLN A 346 -12.12 21.93 25.19
N ASP A 347 -11.07 22.15 25.99
CA ASP A 347 -9.89 22.89 25.59
C ASP A 347 -8.61 22.41 26.31
N VAL A 348 -7.48 23.02 25.94
CA VAL A 348 -6.17 22.76 26.58
C VAL A 348 -6.19 23.02 28.08
N TYR A 349 -6.92 24.04 28.54
CA TYR A 349 -6.95 24.40 29.95
C TYR A 349 -7.71 23.39 30.80
N ALA A 350 -8.85 22.88 30.33
CA ALA A 350 -9.59 21.79 30.96
C ALA A 350 -8.72 20.54 31.08
N SER A 351 -7.84 20.30 30.11
CA SER A 351 -6.91 19.18 30.15
C SER A 351 -5.80 19.37 31.19
N PHE A 352 -5.25 20.58 31.32
CA PHE A 352 -4.31 20.90 32.41
C PHE A 352 -4.97 20.84 33.78
N ASP A 353 -6.23 21.31 33.90
CA ASP A 353 -7.02 21.21 35.12
C ASP A 353 -7.22 19.75 35.55
N LYS A 354 -7.53 18.88 34.59
CA LYS A 354 -7.63 17.43 34.80
C LYS A 354 -6.28 16.80 35.11
N TYR A 355 -5.20 17.28 34.51
CA TYR A 355 -3.84 16.77 34.73
C TYR A 355 -3.35 17.01 36.18
N VAL A 356 -3.72 18.15 36.78
CA VAL A 356 -3.39 18.48 38.18
C VAL A 356 -4.49 18.09 39.17
N GLU A 357 -5.56 17.42 38.70
CA GLU A 357 -6.66 16.99 39.54
C GLU A 357 -6.16 16.01 40.62
N VAL A 358 -6.62 16.21 41.85
CA VAL A 358 -6.21 15.39 42.98
C VAL A 358 -7.03 14.10 43.01
N GLU A 359 -6.36 12.99 42.74
CA GLU A 359 -6.91 11.64 42.83
C GLU A 359 -6.96 11.19 44.29
N ARG A 360 -8.09 10.62 44.72
CA ARG A 360 -8.22 10.01 46.05
C ARG A 360 -7.97 8.51 45.98
N LEU A 361 -6.96 8.07 46.72
CA LEU A 361 -6.58 6.68 46.91
C LEU A 361 -7.34 6.13 48.11
N GLU A 362 -8.52 5.58 47.86
CA GLU A 362 -9.44 5.01 48.86
C GLU A 362 -9.81 3.55 48.50
N GLY A 363 -10.39 2.80 49.43
CA GLY A 363 -10.85 1.43 49.19
C GLY A 363 -9.72 0.44 48.90
N ASP A 364 -9.80 -0.27 47.77
CA ASP A 364 -8.78 -1.23 47.34
C ASP A 364 -7.51 -0.55 46.78
N ASN A 365 -7.58 0.75 46.49
CA ASN A 365 -6.48 1.55 45.93
C ASN A 365 -5.69 2.33 47.00
N LYS A 366 -5.77 1.94 48.28
CA LYS A 366 -5.06 2.62 49.39
C LYS A 366 -3.55 2.65 49.17
N TYR A 367 -2.92 3.75 49.56
CA TYR A 367 -1.48 3.92 49.45
C TYR A 367 -0.75 3.18 50.57
N HIS A 368 0.28 2.41 50.23
CA HIS A 368 1.14 1.76 51.23
C HIS A 368 2.19 2.74 51.75
N ALA A 369 1.85 3.47 52.81
CA ALA A 369 2.76 4.34 53.52
C ALA A 369 3.69 3.49 54.39
N GLU A 370 4.94 3.29 53.97
CA GLU A 370 5.96 2.42 54.59
C GLU A 370 5.74 2.07 56.07
N GLN A 371 5.85 3.05 56.97
CA GLN A 371 5.76 2.86 58.43
C GLN A 371 4.32 2.81 58.98
N HIS A 372 3.33 3.12 58.15
CA HIS A 372 1.92 3.29 58.52
C HIS A 372 0.97 2.31 57.79
N GLY A 373 1.48 1.42 56.94
CA GLY A 373 0.68 0.45 56.20
C GLY A 373 -0.22 1.09 55.13
N LEU A 374 -1.33 0.43 54.78
CA LEU A 374 -2.30 0.91 53.79
C LEU A 374 -3.13 2.07 54.36
N GLN A 375 -3.03 3.24 53.73
CA GLN A 375 -3.66 4.48 54.17
C GLN A 375 -4.46 5.11 53.02
N ASP A 376 -5.55 5.79 53.39
CA ASP A 376 -6.25 6.66 52.45
C ASP A 376 -5.36 7.87 52.18
N ALA A 377 -5.13 8.20 50.91
CA ALA A 377 -4.20 9.24 50.51
C ALA A 377 -4.73 10.08 49.35
N LYS A 378 -4.22 11.29 49.23
CA LYS A 378 -4.42 12.18 48.08
C LYS A 378 -3.18 12.13 47.22
N LYS A 379 -3.35 11.80 45.94
CA LYS A 379 -2.29 11.81 44.95
C LYS A 379 -2.55 12.96 43.97
N GLY A 380 -1.55 13.77 43.71
CA GLY A 380 -1.66 14.85 42.74
C GLY A 380 -0.33 15.13 42.05
N VAL A 381 -0.41 15.95 41.00
CA VAL A 381 0.74 16.36 40.18
C VAL A 381 0.77 17.88 40.11
N LEU A 382 1.94 18.48 40.31
CA LEU A 382 2.19 19.92 40.13
C LEU A 382 3.48 20.13 39.35
N PHE A 383 3.56 21.19 38.56
CA PHE A 383 4.74 21.48 37.75
C PHE A 383 5.78 22.29 38.54
N ILE A 384 7.04 21.90 38.48
CA ILE A 384 8.15 22.65 39.09
C ILE A 384 8.59 23.74 38.12
N ASP A 385 8.79 23.36 36.86
CA ASP A 385 9.19 24.22 35.77
C ASP A 385 8.73 23.65 34.44
N PHE A 386 8.56 24.54 33.45
CA PHE A 386 8.24 24.18 32.07
C PHE A 386 9.45 24.43 31.15
N PRO A 387 9.58 23.71 30.02
CA PRO A 387 10.66 23.92 29.06
C PRO A 387 10.45 25.17 28.18
N PRO A 388 11.50 25.74 27.57
CA PRO A 388 11.37 26.82 26.58
C PRO A 388 10.51 26.44 25.37
N VAL A 389 10.59 25.18 24.91
CA VAL A 389 9.74 24.63 23.84
C VAL A 389 8.85 23.54 24.43
N LEU A 390 7.57 23.83 24.56
CA LEU A 390 6.58 22.95 25.16
C LEU A 390 5.88 22.12 24.08
N GLN A 391 5.98 20.80 24.20
CA GLN A 391 5.37 19.84 23.30
C GLN A 391 4.17 19.17 23.97
N LEU A 392 2.97 19.36 23.41
CA LEU A 392 1.72 18.81 23.94
C LEU A 392 1.18 17.76 22.98
N GLN A 393 1.18 16.50 23.39
CA GLN A 393 0.54 15.41 22.68
C GLN A 393 -0.93 15.34 23.09
N LEU A 394 -1.83 15.40 22.12
CA LEU A 394 -3.27 15.27 22.34
C LEU A 394 -3.63 13.79 22.23
N LYS A 395 -4.07 13.16 23.33
CA LYS A 395 -4.49 11.74 23.35
C LYS A 395 -5.78 11.55 22.56
N ARG A 396 -5.66 11.54 21.24
CA ARG A 396 -6.75 11.31 20.27
C ARG A 396 -6.88 9.87 19.84
N PHE A 397 -6.05 8.97 20.35
CA PHE A 397 -6.21 7.54 20.16
C PHE A 397 -6.39 6.90 21.51
N GLU A 398 -7.46 6.13 21.65
CA GLU A 398 -7.73 5.36 22.86
C GLU A 398 -8.14 3.95 22.45
N TYR A 399 -7.84 2.99 23.31
CA TYR A 399 -8.34 1.64 23.14
C TYR A 399 -9.81 1.60 23.57
N ASP A 400 -10.70 1.37 22.61
CA ASP A 400 -12.10 1.09 22.93
C ASP A 400 -12.19 -0.37 23.36
N PHE A 401 -12.15 -0.59 24.67
CA PHE A 401 -12.26 -1.91 25.29
C PHE A 401 -13.52 -2.67 24.88
N MET A 402 -14.53 -1.98 24.36
CA MET A 402 -15.85 -2.54 24.09
C MET A 402 -16.00 -3.01 22.65
N ARG A 403 -15.24 -2.38 21.76
CA ARG A 403 -15.14 -2.79 20.35
C ARG A 403 -13.90 -3.63 20.08
N ASP A 404 -13.09 -3.90 21.13
CA ASP A 404 -11.79 -4.58 21.07
C ASP A 404 -10.89 -4.02 19.97
N THR A 405 -10.95 -2.70 19.76
CA THR A 405 -10.22 -1.99 18.72
C THR A 405 -9.80 -0.63 19.20
N MET A 406 -8.68 -0.15 18.69
CA MET A 406 -8.27 1.24 18.82
C MET A 406 -9.28 2.14 18.09
N VAL A 407 -9.64 3.28 18.69
CA VAL A 407 -10.52 4.30 18.12
C VAL A 407 -9.86 5.67 18.15
N LYS A 408 -10.17 6.50 17.15
CA LYS A 408 -9.73 7.90 17.08
C LYS A 408 -10.80 8.82 17.65
N ILE A 409 -10.44 9.63 18.65
CA ILE A 409 -11.28 10.68 19.26
C ILE A 409 -11.23 11.92 18.37
N ASN A 410 -12.34 12.16 17.67
CA ASN A 410 -12.52 13.33 16.80
C ASN A 410 -13.29 14.47 17.47
N ASP A 411 -13.46 14.42 18.79
CA ASP A 411 -14.15 15.45 19.57
C ASP A 411 -13.51 16.83 19.36
N ARG A 412 -14.36 17.86 19.41
CA ARG A 412 -13.94 19.26 19.31
C ARG A 412 -13.12 19.64 20.54
N TYR A 413 -11.89 20.08 20.31
CA TYR A 413 -10.91 20.41 21.33
C TYR A 413 -10.17 21.69 20.94
N GLU A 414 -10.36 22.75 21.72
CA GLU A 414 -9.81 24.06 21.43
C GLU A 414 -8.40 24.25 22.01
N PHE A 415 -7.53 24.89 21.24
CA PHE A 415 -6.21 25.29 21.71
C PHE A 415 -5.92 26.74 21.29
N PRO A 416 -5.43 27.58 22.22
CA PRO A 416 -5.26 29.01 21.96
C PRO A 416 -3.94 29.32 21.26
N LEU A 417 -3.88 30.45 20.54
CA LEU A 417 -2.65 30.97 19.96
C LEU A 417 -1.63 31.37 21.03
N GLN A 418 -2.11 31.89 22.17
CA GLN A 418 -1.31 32.19 23.36
C GLN A 418 -1.80 31.34 24.52
N LEU A 419 -0.89 30.56 25.10
CA LEU A 419 -1.17 29.68 26.23
C LEU A 419 -0.50 30.24 27.49
N ASP A 420 -1.34 30.69 28.40
CA ASP A 420 -0.92 31.18 29.72
C ASP A 420 -1.01 30.09 30.80
N LEU A 421 0.14 29.56 31.23
CA LEU A 421 0.21 28.54 32.29
C LEU A 421 0.42 29.12 33.70
N ASP A 422 0.62 30.43 33.85
CA ASP A 422 0.65 31.09 35.17
C ASP A 422 -0.71 31.69 35.57
N ARG A 423 -1.74 31.50 34.74
CA ARG A 423 -3.11 31.92 35.05
C ARG A 423 -3.56 31.41 36.42
N ASP A 424 -4.54 32.10 36.99
CA ASP A 424 -5.12 31.74 38.29
C ASP A 424 -4.06 31.67 39.41
N ASN A 425 -3.09 32.60 39.39
CA ASN A 425 -2.00 32.75 40.36
C ASN A 425 -1.00 31.56 40.40
N GLY A 426 -0.74 30.97 39.23
CA GLY A 426 0.16 29.81 39.09
C GLY A 426 -0.47 28.53 39.60
N LYS A 427 -1.76 28.29 39.28
CA LYS A 427 -2.54 27.13 39.73
C LYS A 427 -1.84 25.78 39.49
N TYR A 428 -1.13 25.65 38.36
CA TYR A 428 -0.45 24.42 37.97
C TYR A 428 0.96 24.28 38.56
N LEU A 429 1.52 25.36 39.10
CA LEU A 429 2.89 25.40 39.62
C LEU A 429 2.96 24.92 41.07
N SER A 430 4.05 24.23 41.38
CA SER A 430 4.38 23.83 42.75
C SER A 430 4.75 25.05 43.61
N PRO A 431 4.64 24.97 44.94
CA PRO A 431 5.06 26.05 45.84
C PRO A 431 6.53 26.44 45.69
N ASP A 432 7.38 25.49 45.30
CA ASP A 432 8.83 25.65 45.13
C ASP A 432 9.23 26.12 43.72
N ALA A 433 8.26 26.35 42.83
CA ALA A 433 8.50 26.79 41.46
C ALA A 433 9.04 28.23 41.42
N ASP A 434 9.98 28.49 40.49
CA ASP A 434 10.50 29.84 40.28
C ASP A 434 9.45 30.74 39.60
N ARG A 435 8.81 31.58 40.40
CA ARG A 435 7.78 32.53 39.93
C ARG A 435 8.35 33.76 39.20
N ASN A 436 9.68 33.88 39.09
CA ASN A 436 10.28 34.95 38.29
C ASN A 436 10.22 34.67 36.79
N VAL A 437 10.03 33.40 36.39
CA VAL A 437 9.90 33.00 34.98
C VAL A 437 8.43 32.99 34.58
N ARG A 438 8.08 33.79 33.58
CA ARG A 438 6.72 33.87 33.04
C ARG A 438 6.48 32.74 32.03
N ASN A 439 5.57 31.81 32.37
CA ASN A 439 5.14 30.71 31.51
C ASN A 439 4.01 31.13 30.56
N LEU A 440 4.28 32.17 29.76
CA LEU A 440 3.44 32.58 28.64
C LEU A 440 4.03 32.01 27.35
N TYR A 441 3.23 31.24 26.62
CA TYR A 441 3.66 30.53 25.42
C TYR A 441 2.91 30.99 24.18
N THR A 442 3.60 31.04 23.04
CA THR A 442 3.02 31.33 21.73
C THR A 442 3.06 30.07 20.87
N LEU A 443 1.94 29.73 20.23
CA LEU A 443 1.80 28.55 19.37
C LEU A 443 2.69 28.71 18.12
N HIS A 444 3.58 27.74 17.94
CA HIS A 444 4.55 27.68 16.84
C HIS A 444 4.11 26.71 15.75
N SER A 445 3.70 25.49 16.12
CA SER A 445 3.31 24.44 15.17
C SER A 445 2.10 23.63 15.63
N VAL A 446 1.31 23.18 14.66
CA VAL A 446 0.16 22.29 14.82
C VAL A 446 0.36 21.10 13.88
N LEU A 447 0.68 19.93 14.45
CA LEU A 447 0.74 18.68 13.69
C LEU A 447 -0.65 18.08 13.64
N VAL A 448 -1.10 17.72 12.45
CA VAL A 448 -2.46 17.27 12.18
C VAL A 448 -2.43 15.84 11.67
N HIS A 449 -3.39 15.04 12.14
CA HIS A 449 -3.64 13.71 11.63
C HIS A 449 -5.02 13.64 10.97
N SER A 450 -5.02 13.36 9.66
CA SER A 450 -6.23 13.14 8.88
C SER A 450 -6.42 11.65 8.59
N GLY A 451 -7.53 11.07 9.05
CA GLY A 451 -7.84 9.65 8.80
C GLY A 451 -8.27 8.90 10.06
N GLY A 452 -8.26 7.58 9.95
CA GLY A 452 -8.67 6.65 11.00
C GLY A 452 -7.49 5.98 11.68
N VAL A 453 -7.77 4.95 12.47
CA VAL A 453 -6.78 4.22 13.26
C VAL A 453 -5.88 3.30 12.42
N HIS A 454 -6.42 2.74 11.33
CA HIS A 454 -5.70 1.79 10.46
C HIS A 454 -5.03 2.46 9.26
N GLY A 455 -5.06 3.79 9.20
CA GLY A 455 -4.58 4.54 8.06
C GLY A 455 -4.97 6.01 8.14
N GLY A 456 -3.96 6.86 8.13
CA GLY A 456 -4.13 8.30 7.95
C GLY A 456 -2.91 8.97 7.33
N HIS A 457 -3.00 10.29 7.24
CA HIS A 457 -2.01 11.16 6.65
C HIS A 457 -1.67 12.29 7.63
N TYR A 458 -0.37 12.49 7.86
CA TYR A 458 0.14 13.53 8.75
C TYR A 458 0.66 14.71 7.94
N TYR A 459 0.36 15.92 8.40
CA TYR A 459 0.93 17.17 7.89
C TYR A 459 1.07 18.17 9.04
N ALA A 460 1.86 19.23 8.84
CA ALA A 460 2.09 20.23 9.88
C ALA A 460 1.76 21.65 9.38
N PHE A 461 1.09 22.43 10.22
CA PHE A 461 1.04 23.88 10.08
C PHE A 461 2.12 24.49 10.98
N ILE A 462 2.96 25.37 10.42
CA ILE A 462 4.12 25.93 11.12
C ILE A 462 4.17 27.43 10.91
N ARG A 463 4.59 28.18 11.94
CA ARG A 463 4.93 29.61 11.91
C ARG A 463 6.44 29.79 12.15
N PRO A 464 7.28 29.70 11.11
CA PRO A 464 8.74 29.73 11.25
C PRO A 464 9.29 30.94 12.03
N THR A 465 8.69 32.11 11.83
CA THR A 465 9.10 33.38 12.45
C THR A 465 8.15 33.84 13.56
N LEU A 466 7.18 33.01 13.93
CA LEU A 466 6.09 33.37 14.85
C LEU A 466 5.32 34.65 14.41
N SER A 467 5.31 34.95 13.11
CA SER A 467 4.46 35.99 12.50
C SER A 467 3.03 35.49 12.32
N ASP A 468 2.10 36.31 11.83
CA ASP A 468 0.71 35.88 11.60
C ASP A 468 0.53 34.94 10.40
N GLN A 469 1.57 34.79 9.56
CA GLN A 469 1.52 33.92 8.39
C GLN A 469 1.76 32.45 8.78
N TRP A 470 0.79 31.59 8.45
CA TRP A 470 0.92 30.14 8.58
C TRP A 470 1.36 29.50 7.26
N PHE A 471 2.12 28.43 7.39
CA PHE A 471 2.51 27.59 6.27
C PHE A 471 2.10 26.15 6.55
N LYS A 472 1.42 25.52 5.59
CA LYS A 472 1.10 24.10 5.61
C LYS A 472 2.20 23.33 4.89
N PHE A 473 2.88 22.47 5.64
CA PHE A 473 3.88 21.52 5.18
C PHE A 473 3.22 20.15 5.03
N ASP A 474 2.91 19.80 3.79
CA ASP A 474 2.23 18.57 3.40
C ASP A 474 3.15 17.77 2.47
N ASP A 475 4.02 16.97 3.08
CA ASP A 475 5.13 16.27 2.43
C ASP A 475 5.91 17.18 1.47
N GLU A 476 5.81 16.95 0.17
CA GLU A 476 6.58 17.65 -0.86
C GLU A 476 6.12 19.09 -1.08
N ARG A 477 4.91 19.42 -0.63
CA ARG A 477 4.25 20.68 -0.92
C ARG A 477 4.21 21.59 0.31
N VAL A 478 4.60 22.84 0.11
CA VAL A 478 4.48 23.90 1.13
C VAL A 478 3.56 25.00 0.61
N THR A 479 2.51 25.31 1.35
CA THR A 479 1.50 26.32 0.95
C THR A 479 1.30 27.34 2.05
N LYS A 480 1.03 28.60 1.68
CA LYS A 480 0.59 29.62 2.63
C LYS A 480 -0.88 29.36 2.99
N GLU A 481 -1.20 29.41 4.26
CA GLU A 481 -2.57 29.19 4.75
C GLU A 481 -2.94 30.26 5.78
N ASP A 482 -4.24 30.44 5.96
CA ASP A 482 -4.80 31.39 6.92
C ASP A 482 -4.81 30.80 8.34
N ALA A 483 -4.74 31.68 9.34
CA ALA A 483 -4.80 31.29 10.75
C ALA A 483 -6.06 30.47 11.09
N LYS A 484 -7.21 30.78 10.47
CA LYS A 484 -8.46 30.04 10.68
C LYS A 484 -8.32 28.56 10.32
N LYS A 485 -7.65 28.25 9.20
CA LYS A 485 -7.42 26.87 8.77
C LYS A 485 -6.40 26.15 9.64
N ALA A 486 -5.36 26.85 10.09
CA ALA A 486 -4.31 26.26 10.92
C ALA A 486 -4.78 26.01 12.38
N LEU A 487 -5.73 26.79 12.89
CA LEU A 487 -6.27 26.66 14.24
C LEU A 487 -7.70 26.08 14.26
N GLU A 488 -8.71 26.89 13.91
CA GLU A 488 -10.13 26.58 14.15
C GLU A 488 -10.59 25.31 13.42
N GLU A 489 -10.14 25.11 12.19
CA GLU A 489 -10.50 23.92 11.41
C GLU A 489 -9.83 22.64 11.95
N GLN A 490 -8.83 22.76 12.83
CA GLN A 490 -8.10 21.63 13.41
C GLN A 490 -8.58 21.24 14.81
N TYR A 491 -9.61 21.90 15.35
CA TYR A 491 -10.19 21.55 16.65
C TYR A 491 -10.91 20.20 16.63
N GLY A 492 -11.40 19.74 15.46
CA GLY A 492 -12.25 18.56 15.34
C GLY A 492 -13.74 18.87 15.54
N GLY A 493 -14.56 17.84 15.76
CA GLY A 493 -16.00 17.93 15.96
C GLY A 493 -16.83 17.58 14.71
N GLU A 494 -18.13 17.85 14.78
CA GLU A 494 -19.09 17.67 13.70
C GLU A 494 -19.29 18.98 12.92
N GLU A 495 -19.29 18.91 11.60
CA GLU A 495 -19.58 20.04 10.72
C GLU A 495 -21.01 19.91 10.16
N GLU A 496 -21.78 21.00 10.25
CA GLU A 496 -23.12 21.11 9.68
C GLU A 496 -23.04 21.82 8.33
N LEU A 497 -23.47 21.15 7.25
CA LEU A 497 -23.58 21.79 5.94
C LEU A 497 -24.79 22.76 5.91
N PRO A 498 -24.70 23.90 5.19
CA PRO A 498 -25.85 24.77 4.98
C PRO A 498 -26.99 24.03 4.29
N GLN A 499 -28.24 24.31 4.70
CA GLN A 499 -29.44 23.69 4.11
C GLN A 499 -29.53 23.99 2.61
N THR A 500 -29.42 22.97 1.77
CA THR A 500 -29.54 23.10 0.31
C THR A 500 -30.98 23.26 -0.20
N ASN A 501 -32.01 23.24 0.67
CA ASN A 501 -33.41 23.46 0.29
C ASN A 501 -34.25 24.03 1.45
N PRO A 502 -34.74 25.29 1.40
CA PRO A 502 -35.53 25.92 2.48
C PRO A 502 -36.98 25.40 2.65
N GLY A 503 -37.29 24.16 2.29
CA GLY A 503 -38.67 23.67 2.15
C GLY A 503 -38.98 22.26 2.68
N LEU A 504 -37.98 21.51 3.16
CA LEU A 504 -38.19 20.17 3.73
C LEU A 504 -37.58 20.13 5.14
N ASN A 505 -38.42 19.94 6.16
CA ASN A 505 -38.01 19.78 7.57
C ASN A 505 -37.27 18.44 7.80
N ASN A 506 -36.09 18.27 7.22
CA ASN A 506 -35.15 17.23 7.64
C ASN A 506 -34.07 17.85 8.53
N THR A 507 -33.69 17.13 9.59
CA THR A 507 -32.56 17.48 10.45
C THR A 507 -31.27 17.63 9.63
N PRO A 508 -30.42 18.63 9.89
CA PRO A 508 -29.16 18.83 9.17
C PRO A 508 -28.30 17.57 9.19
N PHE A 509 -27.73 17.19 8.04
CA PHE A 509 -26.76 16.10 7.96
C PHE A 509 -25.45 16.57 8.60
N LYS A 510 -25.07 15.93 9.71
CA LYS A 510 -23.81 16.17 10.43
C LYS A 510 -22.77 15.17 9.97
N PHE A 511 -21.55 15.64 9.68
CA PHE A 511 -20.42 14.75 9.40
C PHE A 511 -19.24 15.09 10.32
N THR A 512 -18.61 14.06 10.87
CA THR A 512 -17.46 14.19 11.76
C THR A 512 -16.19 14.56 10.98
N LYS A 513 -15.47 15.59 11.41
CA LYS A 513 -14.16 15.93 10.85
C LYS A 513 -13.13 14.86 11.22
N TYR A 514 -12.58 14.19 10.20
CA TYR A 514 -11.53 13.18 10.38
C TYR A 514 -10.12 13.76 10.44
N SER A 515 -9.97 15.07 10.22
CA SER A 515 -8.72 15.82 10.38
C SER A 515 -8.79 16.69 11.64
N ASN A 516 -7.79 16.54 12.51
CA ASN A 516 -7.67 17.33 13.73
C ASN A 516 -6.23 17.33 14.25
N ALA A 517 -5.92 18.33 15.08
CA ALA A 517 -4.63 18.48 15.71
C ALA A 517 -4.29 17.27 16.58
N TYR A 518 -3.10 16.73 16.41
CA TYR A 518 -2.56 15.58 17.12
C TYR A 518 -1.46 15.98 18.12
N MET A 519 -0.59 16.91 17.74
CA MET A 519 0.48 17.42 18.58
C MET A 519 0.63 18.93 18.38
N LEU A 520 0.81 19.66 19.48
CA LEU A 520 0.97 21.11 19.49
C LEU A 520 2.37 21.46 20.00
N VAL A 521 3.01 22.43 19.36
CA VAL A 521 4.32 22.94 19.80
C VAL A 521 4.21 24.43 20.10
N TYR A 522 4.59 24.77 21.32
CA TYR A 522 4.52 26.11 21.90
C TYR A 522 5.93 26.60 22.26
N ILE A 523 6.20 27.88 22.09
CA ILE A 523 7.49 28.51 22.46
C ILE A 523 7.24 29.58 23.52
N ARG A 524 8.01 29.57 24.60
CA ARG A 524 7.90 30.57 25.67
C ARG A 524 8.28 31.95 25.14
N GLU A 525 7.45 32.96 25.40
CA GLU A 525 7.63 34.31 24.86
C GLU A 525 8.94 34.96 25.35
N SER A 526 9.37 34.69 26.59
CA SER A 526 10.64 35.21 27.12
C SER A 526 11.89 34.61 26.48
N ASP A 527 11.78 33.38 25.95
CA ASP A 527 12.90 32.66 25.32
C ASP A 527 12.89 32.81 23.78
N LYS A 528 11.89 33.49 23.22
CA LYS A 528 11.64 33.60 21.77
C LYS A 528 12.86 34.01 20.97
N ASP A 529 13.56 35.07 21.38
CA ASP A 529 14.73 35.60 20.64
C ASP A 529 15.92 34.62 20.67
N LYS A 530 16.03 33.79 21.72
CA LYS A 530 17.05 32.75 21.84
C LYS A 530 16.73 31.55 20.95
N ILE A 531 15.46 31.16 20.89
CA ILE A 531 15.00 29.98 20.15
C ILE A 531 14.89 30.26 18.65
N ILE A 532 14.29 31.40 18.27
CA ILE A 532 14.14 31.86 16.88
C ILE A 532 15.36 32.71 16.48
N CYS A 533 16.54 32.12 16.57
CA CYS A 533 17.80 32.77 16.22
C CYS A 533 18.12 32.68 14.71
N ASN A 534 19.00 33.55 14.23
CA ASN A 534 19.51 33.47 12.87
C ASN A 534 20.52 32.30 12.76
N VAL A 535 20.40 31.53 11.69
CA VAL A 535 21.34 30.43 11.37
C VAL A 535 21.95 30.75 10.02
N ASP A 536 23.22 31.16 10.05
CA ASP A 536 23.95 31.57 8.87
C ASP A 536 24.79 30.40 8.34
N GLU A 537 25.33 30.54 7.13
CA GLU A 537 26.21 29.51 6.57
C GLU A 537 27.36 29.19 7.53
N LYS A 538 27.91 30.21 8.22
CA LYS A 538 29.03 30.11 9.18
C LYS A 538 28.81 29.11 10.31
N ASP A 539 27.55 28.80 10.65
CA ASP A 539 27.21 27.81 11.67
C ASP A 539 27.34 26.35 11.15
N ILE A 540 27.52 26.18 9.83
CA ILE A 540 27.66 24.89 9.14
C ILE A 540 29.15 24.62 8.91
N ALA A 541 29.63 23.47 9.39
CA ALA A 541 31.02 23.04 9.28
C ALA A 541 31.50 22.95 7.82
N GLU A 542 32.76 23.34 7.57
CA GLU A 542 33.33 23.45 6.22
C GLU A 542 33.36 22.12 5.46
N HIS A 543 33.71 21.01 6.13
CA HIS A 543 33.75 19.69 5.51
C HIS A 543 32.37 19.22 5.03
N LEU A 544 31.29 19.57 5.75
CA LEU A 544 29.92 19.28 5.33
C LEU A 544 29.53 20.05 4.07
N ARG A 545 29.92 21.32 3.97
CA ARG A 545 29.63 22.15 2.78
C ARG A 545 30.32 21.59 1.54
N ILE A 546 31.62 21.29 1.64
CA ILE A 546 32.40 20.73 0.51
C ILE A 546 31.78 19.42 0.03
N ARG A 547 31.41 18.53 0.96
CA ARG A 547 30.78 17.25 0.64
C ARG A 547 29.44 17.42 -0.07
N LEU A 548 28.56 18.26 0.47
CA LEU A 548 27.20 18.42 -0.05
C LEU A 548 27.18 19.18 -1.39
N GLU A 549 28.13 20.08 -1.61
CA GLU A 549 28.36 20.72 -2.90
C GLU A 549 28.77 19.71 -3.96
N LYS A 550 29.73 18.82 -3.64
CA LYS A 550 30.15 17.74 -4.53
C LYS A 550 28.99 16.78 -4.86
N ASP A 551 28.16 16.44 -3.87
CA ASP A 551 26.97 15.61 -4.08
C ASP A 551 25.94 16.31 -5.00
N ARG A 552 25.81 17.64 -4.90
CA ARG A 552 24.96 18.45 -5.78
C ARG A 552 25.49 18.43 -7.22
N GLU A 553 26.77 18.72 -7.42
CA GLU A 553 27.42 18.69 -8.73
C GLU A 553 27.28 17.31 -9.41
N GLU A 554 27.49 16.22 -8.67
CA GLU A 554 27.34 14.87 -9.22
C GLU A 554 25.88 14.57 -9.62
N LYS A 555 24.91 15.02 -8.81
CA LYS A 555 23.50 14.84 -9.12
C LYS A 555 23.06 15.66 -10.32
N GLU A 556 23.56 16.88 -10.48
CA GLU A 556 23.33 17.70 -11.67
C GLU A 556 23.95 17.06 -12.91
N ARG A 557 25.18 16.54 -12.80
CA ARG A 557 25.80 15.75 -13.88
C ARG A 557 24.93 14.56 -14.28
N ARG A 558 24.43 13.77 -13.32
CA ARG A 558 23.52 12.64 -13.60
C ARG A 558 22.18 13.09 -14.19
N LYS A 559 21.64 14.24 -13.76
CA LYS A 559 20.40 14.82 -14.32
C LYS A 559 20.64 15.25 -15.76
N LYS A 560 21.78 15.86 -16.06
CA LYS A 560 22.22 16.23 -17.41
C LYS A 560 22.40 14.99 -18.28
N GLU A 561 23.05 13.94 -17.78
CA GLU A 561 23.19 12.66 -18.49
C GLU A 561 21.82 12.01 -18.79
N LYS A 562 20.86 12.07 -17.87
CA LYS A 562 19.48 11.60 -18.10
C LYS A 562 18.73 12.49 -19.09
N ALA A 563 18.89 13.81 -18.99
CA ALA A 563 18.33 14.75 -19.94
C ALA A 563 18.91 14.54 -21.34
N GLU A 564 20.18 14.15 -21.47
CA GLU A 564 20.82 13.84 -22.74
C GLU A 564 20.55 12.40 -23.20
N ALA A 565 20.03 11.51 -22.35
CA ALA A 565 19.81 10.10 -22.67
C ALA A 565 18.86 9.89 -23.86
N HIS A 566 17.86 10.78 -24.03
CA HIS A 566 16.94 10.72 -25.16
C HIS A 566 17.62 10.96 -26.53
N LEU A 567 18.82 11.55 -26.55
CA LEU A 567 19.62 11.79 -27.76
C LEU A 567 20.41 10.54 -28.19
N TYR A 568 20.53 9.54 -27.31
CA TYR A 568 21.24 8.29 -27.59
C TYR A 568 20.27 7.15 -27.83
N THR A 569 20.75 6.12 -28.51
CA THR A 569 20.07 4.84 -28.66
C THR A 569 21.07 3.70 -28.51
N ILE A 570 20.57 2.54 -28.10
CA ILE A 570 21.36 1.32 -27.99
C ILE A 570 21.11 0.47 -29.24
N ILE A 571 22.19 -0.01 -29.85
CA ILE A 571 22.18 -1.01 -30.91
C ILE A 571 22.86 -2.26 -30.38
N LYS A 572 22.20 -3.40 -30.50
CA LYS A 572 22.76 -4.71 -30.12
C LYS A 572 23.19 -5.45 -31.39
N VAL A 573 24.44 -5.91 -31.43
CA VAL A 573 25.02 -6.56 -32.62
C VAL A 573 25.50 -7.96 -32.26
N ALA A 574 24.81 -8.97 -32.79
CA ALA A 574 25.18 -10.38 -32.63
C ALA A 574 26.08 -10.85 -33.78
N ARG A 575 27.05 -11.73 -33.48
CA ARG A 575 27.96 -12.38 -34.43
C ARG A 575 27.93 -13.91 -34.26
N ASP A 576 28.50 -14.62 -35.23
CA ASP A 576 28.66 -16.08 -35.17
C ASP A 576 29.36 -16.56 -33.87
N ASP A 577 30.30 -15.78 -33.34
CA ASP A 577 30.99 -16.08 -32.06
C ASP A 577 30.02 -16.04 -30.86
N ASP A 578 29.07 -15.10 -30.85
CA ASP A 578 28.09 -14.96 -29.78
C ASP A 578 27.10 -16.13 -29.82
N LEU A 579 26.64 -16.51 -31.02
CA LEU A 579 25.80 -17.68 -31.24
C LEU A 579 26.50 -18.96 -30.75
N LYS A 580 27.79 -19.12 -31.09
CA LYS A 580 28.61 -20.26 -30.67
C LYS A 580 28.85 -20.32 -29.16
N ALA A 581 28.98 -19.17 -28.50
CA ALA A 581 29.21 -19.09 -27.07
C ALA A 581 27.95 -19.42 -26.25
N GLN A 582 26.77 -19.06 -26.77
CA GLN A 582 25.50 -19.15 -26.04
C GLN A 582 24.71 -20.43 -26.31
N ILE A 583 24.66 -20.89 -27.57
CA ILE A 583 23.87 -22.09 -27.96
C ILE A 583 24.47 -23.34 -27.29
N GLY A 584 23.64 -24.08 -26.57
CA GLY A 584 24.01 -25.28 -25.81
C GLY A 584 24.36 -25.05 -24.35
N ARG A 585 24.41 -23.79 -23.92
CA ARG A 585 24.75 -23.41 -22.54
C ARG A 585 23.67 -22.56 -21.94
N ASP A 586 23.59 -21.33 -22.43
CA ASP A 586 22.66 -20.28 -21.98
C ASP A 586 21.35 -20.34 -22.75
N ILE A 587 21.41 -20.76 -24.00
CA ILE A 587 20.29 -20.84 -24.92
C ILE A 587 20.26 -22.19 -25.62
N TYR A 588 19.05 -22.72 -25.79
CA TYR A 588 18.81 -23.91 -26.62
C TYR A 588 17.89 -23.59 -27.80
N PHE A 589 16.94 -22.66 -27.61
CA PHE A 589 15.99 -22.21 -28.61
C PHE A 589 16.34 -20.82 -29.15
N ASP A 590 16.11 -20.59 -30.44
CA ASP A 590 16.54 -19.38 -31.13
C ASP A 590 18.07 -19.26 -31.23
N LEU A 591 18.58 -18.15 -31.76
CA LEU A 591 20.00 -17.99 -32.05
C LEU A 591 20.80 -17.33 -30.92
N VAL A 592 20.22 -16.35 -30.19
CA VAL A 592 21.00 -15.54 -29.23
C VAL A 592 20.15 -14.78 -28.21
N ASP A 593 20.69 -14.64 -27.01
CA ASP A 593 20.22 -13.77 -25.94
C ASP A 593 20.81 -12.40 -26.20
N HIS A 594 19.95 -11.48 -26.60
CA HIS A 594 20.36 -10.12 -26.93
C HIS A 594 20.82 -9.32 -25.71
N ASP A 595 20.55 -9.77 -24.49
CA ASP A 595 21.05 -9.10 -23.29
C ASP A 595 22.51 -9.47 -22.97
N LYS A 596 23.02 -10.53 -23.61
CA LYS A 596 24.40 -11.00 -23.49
C LYS A 596 25.29 -10.67 -24.70
N VAL A 597 24.77 -10.00 -25.72
CA VAL A 597 25.57 -9.57 -26.89
C VAL A 597 26.15 -8.17 -26.70
N PRO A 598 27.24 -7.82 -27.41
CA PRO A 598 27.78 -6.46 -27.39
C PRO A 598 26.74 -5.39 -27.75
N SER A 599 26.68 -4.34 -26.93
CA SER A 599 25.77 -3.22 -27.09
C SER A 599 26.53 -1.92 -27.35
N PHE A 600 26.09 -1.18 -28.38
CA PHE A 600 26.68 0.09 -28.78
C PHE A 600 25.75 1.23 -28.40
N ARG A 601 26.19 2.14 -27.52
CA ARG A 601 25.48 3.37 -27.18
C ARG A 601 25.89 4.48 -28.14
N ILE A 602 25.02 4.82 -29.08
CA ILE A 602 25.32 5.71 -30.21
C ILE A 602 24.32 6.87 -30.25
N GLN A 603 24.75 8.04 -30.73
CA GLN A 603 23.86 9.20 -30.93
C GLN A 603 22.85 8.92 -32.04
N LYS A 604 21.59 9.30 -31.85
CA LYS A 604 20.51 9.07 -32.85
C LYS A 604 20.81 9.74 -34.20
N GLN A 605 21.49 10.89 -34.20
CA GLN A 605 21.89 11.59 -35.43
C GLN A 605 23.10 10.99 -36.16
N MET A 606 23.83 10.03 -35.56
CA MET A 606 24.98 9.40 -36.22
C MET A 606 24.52 8.66 -37.49
N THR A 607 25.27 8.80 -38.58
CA THR A 607 25.00 8.05 -39.82
C THR A 607 25.31 6.58 -39.65
N PHE A 608 24.58 5.69 -40.34
CA PHE A 608 24.87 4.25 -40.23
C PHE A 608 26.29 3.91 -40.70
N THR A 609 26.84 4.62 -41.69
CA THR A 609 28.23 4.46 -42.14
C THR A 609 29.24 4.73 -41.02
N GLN A 610 29.06 5.79 -40.24
CA GLN A 610 29.91 6.07 -39.06
C GLN A 610 29.76 4.98 -37.99
N PHE A 611 28.55 4.45 -37.82
CA PHE A 611 28.35 3.30 -36.93
C PHE A 611 29.12 2.06 -37.40
N LYS A 612 29.20 1.77 -38.71
CA LYS A 612 30.03 0.67 -39.24
C LYS A 612 31.51 0.85 -38.90
N GLU A 613 32.01 2.08 -38.86
CA GLU A 613 33.38 2.40 -38.44
C GLU A 613 33.59 2.14 -36.94
N GLU A 614 32.63 2.47 -36.08
CA GLU A 614 32.69 2.14 -34.65
C GLU A 614 32.69 0.62 -34.42
N VAL A 615 31.85 -0.12 -35.16
CA VAL A 615 31.86 -1.59 -35.15
C VAL A 615 33.19 -2.15 -35.68
N ALA A 616 33.78 -1.51 -36.70
CA ALA A 616 35.07 -1.91 -37.24
C ALA A 616 36.21 -1.73 -36.22
N LYS A 617 36.17 -0.66 -35.41
CA LYS A 617 37.13 -0.41 -34.33
C LYS A 617 36.99 -1.44 -33.21
N GLU A 618 35.76 -1.72 -32.79
CA GLU A 618 35.49 -2.65 -31.69
C GLU A 618 35.83 -4.10 -32.03
N PHE A 619 35.43 -4.55 -33.24
CA PHE A 619 35.60 -5.96 -33.62
C PHE A 619 36.79 -6.23 -34.54
N GLY A 620 37.49 -5.19 -35.01
CA GLY A 620 38.63 -5.34 -35.93
C GLY A 620 38.26 -5.77 -37.35
N ILE A 621 37.01 -5.56 -37.77
CA ILE A 621 36.48 -6.03 -39.07
C ILE A 621 36.27 -4.81 -39.98
N PRO A 622 37.03 -4.67 -41.08
CA PRO A 622 36.87 -3.52 -41.97
C PRO A 622 35.47 -3.39 -42.56
N THR A 623 35.01 -2.15 -42.79
CA THR A 623 33.61 -1.83 -43.17
C THR A 623 33.17 -2.49 -44.48
N GLN A 624 34.08 -2.74 -45.42
CA GLN A 624 33.81 -3.43 -46.68
C GLN A 624 33.50 -4.93 -46.56
N PHE A 625 33.77 -5.53 -45.39
CA PHE A 625 33.52 -6.95 -45.10
C PHE A 625 32.36 -7.14 -44.11
N GLN A 626 31.60 -6.08 -43.82
CA GLN A 626 30.46 -6.10 -42.91
C GLN A 626 29.15 -6.07 -43.69
N ARG A 627 28.27 -7.06 -43.48
CA ARG A 627 26.85 -6.97 -43.86
C ARG A 627 25.98 -7.13 -42.62
N PHE A 628 25.13 -6.14 -42.37
CA PHE A 628 24.19 -6.18 -41.25
C PHE A 628 22.85 -6.71 -41.70
N TRP A 629 22.27 -7.58 -40.87
CA TRP A 629 20.96 -8.16 -41.03
C TRP A 629 20.02 -7.63 -39.95
N LEU A 630 18.82 -7.25 -40.37
CA LEU A 630 17.75 -6.85 -39.47
C LEU A 630 17.13 -8.10 -38.84
N TRP A 631 16.96 -8.05 -37.53
CA TRP A 631 16.12 -9.02 -36.85
C TRP A 631 14.66 -8.58 -36.92
N ALA A 632 13.76 -9.54 -37.08
CA ALA A 632 12.33 -9.30 -37.04
C ALA A 632 11.62 -10.35 -36.17
N LYS A 633 10.57 -9.91 -35.50
CA LYS A 633 9.64 -10.80 -34.80
C LYS A 633 8.67 -11.38 -35.81
N ARG A 634 8.61 -12.71 -35.88
CA ARG A 634 7.71 -13.44 -36.77
C ARG A 634 6.35 -13.69 -36.09
N GLN A 635 5.37 -14.14 -36.86
CA GLN A 635 4.01 -14.42 -36.37
C GLN A 635 3.98 -15.54 -35.31
N ASN A 636 4.91 -16.49 -35.39
CA ASN A 636 5.09 -17.58 -34.42
C ASN A 636 5.87 -17.15 -33.16
N HIS A 637 6.04 -15.84 -32.94
CA HIS A 637 6.76 -15.23 -31.82
C HIS A 637 8.26 -15.56 -31.73
N THR A 638 8.87 -16.19 -32.74
CA THR A 638 10.33 -16.26 -32.82
C THR A 638 10.91 -14.93 -33.31
N TYR A 639 12.15 -14.68 -32.96
CA TYR A 639 12.87 -13.48 -33.38
C TYR A 639 14.04 -13.95 -34.21
N ARG A 640 14.15 -13.58 -35.49
CA ARG A 640 15.19 -14.14 -36.38
C ARG A 640 15.76 -13.08 -37.33
N PRO A 641 17.01 -13.21 -37.81
CA PRO A 641 17.53 -12.42 -38.92
C PRO A 641 16.63 -12.61 -40.14
N ASN A 642 16.03 -11.54 -40.65
CA ASN A 642 15.04 -11.62 -41.73
C ASN A 642 15.60 -11.18 -43.08
N ARG A 643 16.29 -10.02 -43.13
CA ARG A 643 16.85 -9.48 -44.37
C ARG A 643 18.11 -8.65 -44.12
N PRO A 644 19.03 -8.54 -45.09
CA PRO A 644 20.14 -7.59 -44.99
C PRO A 644 19.65 -6.14 -45.11
N LEU A 645 20.42 -5.21 -44.54
CA LEU A 645 20.23 -3.78 -44.78
C LEU A 645 20.49 -3.45 -46.25
N SER A 646 19.58 -2.68 -46.84
CA SER A 646 19.74 -2.16 -48.19
C SER A 646 20.64 -0.91 -48.20
N PRO A 647 21.21 -0.52 -49.35
CA PRO A 647 21.95 0.74 -49.45
C PRO A 647 21.12 1.98 -49.06
N GLN A 648 19.80 1.91 -49.22
CA GLN A 648 18.88 2.97 -48.75
C GLN A 648 18.76 2.97 -47.24
N ASP A 649 18.69 1.79 -46.60
CA ASP A 649 18.68 1.68 -45.14
C ASP A 649 19.98 2.24 -44.52
N GLU A 650 21.14 1.90 -45.11
CA GLU A 650 22.45 2.40 -44.66
C GLU A 650 22.67 3.91 -44.87
N ALA A 651 21.86 4.56 -45.73
CA ALA A 651 21.94 6.00 -45.97
C ALA A 651 21.29 6.84 -44.85
N HIS A 652 20.48 6.23 -43.99
CA HIS A 652 19.78 6.91 -42.90
C HIS A 652 20.68 7.10 -41.67
N THR A 653 20.24 7.98 -40.76
CA THR A 653 20.80 8.00 -39.40
C THR A 653 20.35 6.77 -38.61
N VAL A 654 21.10 6.39 -37.58
CA VAL A 654 20.75 5.27 -36.70
C VAL A 654 19.35 5.46 -36.09
N GLY A 655 19.01 6.70 -35.68
CA GLY A 655 17.69 7.03 -35.14
C GLY A 655 16.56 6.81 -36.14
N GLN A 656 16.73 7.31 -37.38
CA GLN A 656 15.75 7.13 -38.45
C GLN A 656 15.60 5.66 -38.85
N LEU A 657 16.71 4.92 -38.98
CA LEU A 657 16.67 3.49 -39.30
C LEU A 657 15.90 2.71 -38.23
N LYS A 658 16.10 3.04 -36.95
CA LYS A 658 15.36 2.44 -35.85
C LYS A 658 13.86 2.73 -35.93
N GLU A 659 13.46 3.97 -36.20
CA GLU A 659 12.05 4.36 -36.33
C GLU A 659 11.37 3.68 -37.54
N LEU A 660 12.07 3.52 -38.65
CA LEU A 660 11.55 2.84 -39.84
C LEU A 660 11.32 1.35 -39.61
N VAL A 661 12.19 0.70 -38.82
CA VAL A 661 12.13 -0.74 -38.54
C VAL A 661 11.14 -1.07 -37.42
N ASN A 662 11.05 -0.24 -36.37
CA ASN A 662 10.27 -0.51 -35.16
C ASN A 662 8.97 0.32 -35.05
N LYS A 663 8.06 0.21 -36.03
CA LYS A 663 6.72 0.84 -35.94
C LYS A 663 5.78 0.22 -34.89
N ALA A 664 6.12 -0.96 -34.35
CA ALA A 664 5.35 -1.66 -33.32
C ALA A 664 6.31 -2.09 -32.19
N HIS A 665 6.27 -1.38 -31.07
CA HIS A 665 6.92 -1.63 -29.77
C HIS A 665 8.23 -2.45 -29.76
N ASN A 666 9.37 -1.77 -29.81
CA ASN A 666 10.60 -2.16 -29.10
C ASN A 666 11.63 -1.01 -29.06
N ALA A 667 12.19 -0.74 -27.88
CA ALA A 667 13.08 0.40 -27.63
C ALA A 667 14.52 0.24 -28.17
N GLU A 668 14.89 -0.89 -28.80
CA GLU A 668 16.28 -1.20 -29.20
C GLU A 668 16.36 -1.71 -30.65
N LEU A 669 17.42 -1.32 -31.38
CA LEU A 669 17.73 -1.83 -32.71
C LEU A 669 18.64 -3.06 -32.57
N LYS A 670 18.22 -4.21 -33.11
CA LYS A 670 18.95 -5.48 -33.02
C LYS A 670 19.40 -5.92 -34.41
N LEU A 671 20.71 -6.18 -34.55
CA LEU A 671 21.35 -6.51 -35.81
C LEU A 671 22.16 -7.81 -35.68
N PHE A 672 22.24 -8.58 -36.76
CA PHE A 672 23.21 -9.65 -36.92
C PHE A 672 24.29 -9.20 -37.90
N LEU A 673 25.56 -9.31 -37.52
CA LEU A 673 26.71 -8.95 -38.35
C LEU A 673 27.24 -10.20 -39.05
N GLU A 674 27.03 -10.24 -40.36
CA GLU A 674 27.56 -11.27 -41.25
C GLU A 674 28.99 -10.92 -41.68
N VAL A 675 29.93 -11.86 -41.47
CA VAL A 675 31.33 -11.74 -41.85
C VAL A 675 31.82 -13.09 -42.37
N GLU A 676 32.45 -13.11 -43.55
CA GLU A 676 33.08 -14.31 -44.10
C GLU A 676 34.57 -14.30 -43.79
N LEU A 677 35.10 -15.41 -43.26
CA LEU A 677 36.52 -15.55 -42.92
C LEU A 677 37.18 -16.58 -43.85
N GLY A 678 38.34 -16.22 -44.40
CA GLY A 678 39.18 -17.14 -45.16
C GLY A 678 39.86 -18.19 -44.27
N LEU A 679 40.54 -19.15 -44.90
CA LEU A 679 41.32 -20.18 -44.20
C LEU A 679 42.47 -19.59 -43.35
N ASP A 680 42.88 -18.36 -43.65
CA ASP A 680 43.86 -17.58 -42.88
C ASP A 680 43.22 -16.69 -41.79
N LEU A 681 41.93 -16.89 -41.51
CA LEU A 681 41.10 -16.12 -40.58
C LEU A 681 40.98 -14.63 -40.92
N LYS A 682 41.24 -14.24 -42.17
CA LYS A 682 41.05 -12.86 -42.62
C LYS A 682 39.66 -12.66 -43.25
N PRO A 683 39.04 -11.47 -43.08
CA PRO A 683 37.76 -11.16 -43.70
C PRO A 683 37.83 -11.21 -45.23
N LEU A 684 36.86 -11.86 -45.86
CA LEU A 684 36.69 -11.96 -47.31
C LEU A 684 35.51 -11.10 -47.79
N PRO A 685 35.52 -10.62 -49.05
CA PRO A 685 34.37 -9.96 -49.65
C PRO A 685 33.13 -10.86 -49.60
N LEU A 686 32.01 -10.30 -49.13
CA LEU A 686 30.76 -11.04 -49.01
C LEU A 686 30.10 -11.23 -50.38
N PRO A 687 29.65 -12.45 -50.75
CA PRO A 687 28.99 -12.71 -52.02
C PRO A 687 27.62 -12.01 -52.08
N GLU A 688 27.23 -11.48 -53.24
CA GLU A 688 25.92 -10.84 -53.41
C GLU A 688 24.77 -11.84 -53.15
N LYS A 689 23.80 -11.44 -52.32
CA LYS A 689 22.59 -12.23 -52.09
C LYS A 689 21.62 -12.05 -53.26
N THR A 690 21.32 -13.13 -53.97
CA THR A 690 20.27 -13.16 -54.99
C THR A 690 18.91 -13.48 -54.37
N ARG A 691 17.81 -13.25 -55.11
CA ARG A 691 16.45 -13.61 -54.66
C ARG A 691 16.24 -15.12 -54.53
N GLU A 692 17.11 -15.93 -55.13
CA GLU A 692 17.06 -17.39 -54.98
C GLU A 692 17.84 -17.89 -53.75
N ASP A 693 18.61 -17.03 -53.09
CA ASP A 693 19.40 -17.43 -51.92
C ASP A 693 18.57 -17.33 -50.64
N ILE A 694 18.61 -18.39 -49.84
CA ILE A 694 18.04 -18.49 -48.50
C ILE A 694 19.19 -18.61 -47.50
N PHE A 695 19.16 -17.81 -46.45
CA PHE A 695 20.16 -17.77 -45.40
C PHE A 695 19.75 -18.62 -44.20
N LEU A 696 20.41 -19.76 -44.00
CA LEU A 696 20.06 -20.74 -42.98
C LEU A 696 21.14 -20.88 -41.91
N PHE A 697 20.72 -21.17 -40.68
CA PHE A 697 21.58 -21.43 -39.52
C PHE A 697 21.49 -22.90 -39.11
N PHE A 698 22.59 -23.46 -38.58
CA PHE A 698 22.68 -24.88 -38.29
C PHE A 698 23.11 -25.16 -36.86
N LYS A 699 22.35 -26.02 -36.18
CA LYS A 699 22.66 -26.55 -34.85
C LYS A 699 22.86 -28.05 -34.94
N LEU A 700 23.90 -28.58 -34.30
CA LEU A 700 24.14 -30.02 -34.21
C LEU A 700 23.76 -30.52 -32.83
N TYR A 701 22.93 -31.55 -32.78
CA TYR A 701 22.63 -32.29 -31.56
C TYR A 701 23.46 -33.58 -31.51
N ASP A 702 24.07 -33.85 -30.36
CA ASP A 702 24.79 -35.08 -30.04
C ASP A 702 24.00 -35.86 -28.96
N PRO A 703 23.24 -36.91 -29.33
CA PRO A 703 22.44 -37.70 -28.39
C PRO A 703 23.27 -38.41 -27.31
N GLU A 704 24.55 -38.69 -27.57
CA GLU A 704 25.42 -39.38 -26.60
C GLU A 704 25.88 -38.43 -25.49
N LYS A 705 26.05 -37.14 -25.81
CA LYS A 705 26.46 -36.10 -24.86
C LYS A 705 25.30 -35.27 -24.32
N GLU A 706 24.10 -35.44 -24.89
CA GLU A 706 22.95 -34.57 -24.65
C GLU A 706 23.28 -33.08 -24.87
N GLU A 707 24.10 -32.78 -25.89
CA GLU A 707 24.63 -31.44 -26.17
C GLU A 707 24.14 -30.92 -27.52
N LEU A 708 23.63 -29.69 -27.54
CA LEU A 708 23.25 -28.97 -28.75
C LEU A 708 24.24 -27.84 -28.99
N ARG A 709 24.88 -27.75 -30.15
CA ARG A 709 25.87 -26.69 -30.44
C ARG A 709 25.64 -26.01 -31.78
N TYR A 710 26.02 -24.74 -31.87
CA TYR A 710 26.03 -24.02 -33.14
C TYR A 710 27.17 -24.50 -34.04
N VAL A 711 26.87 -24.74 -35.31
CA VAL A 711 27.83 -25.27 -36.30
C VAL A 711 28.11 -24.31 -37.45
N GLY A 712 27.26 -23.31 -37.64
CA GLY A 712 27.48 -22.24 -38.61
C GLY A 712 26.22 -21.91 -39.41
N ARG A 713 26.45 -21.21 -40.51
CA ARG A 713 25.41 -20.65 -41.40
C ARG A 713 25.78 -20.91 -42.87
N LEU A 714 24.78 -21.03 -43.74
CA LEU A 714 24.98 -21.25 -45.18
C LEU A 714 23.92 -20.51 -46.01
N PHE A 715 24.33 -20.03 -47.19
CA PHE A 715 23.39 -19.72 -48.26
C PHE A 715 23.07 -20.97 -49.05
N VAL A 716 21.77 -21.21 -49.25
CA VAL A 716 21.26 -22.29 -50.10
C VAL A 716 20.37 -21.73 -51.19
N LYS A 717 20.30 -22.41 -52.33
CA LYS A 717 19.35 -22.04 -53.39
C LYS A 717 17.96 -22.56 -53.02
N ALA A 718 16.93 -21.72 -53.12
CA ALA A 718 15.53 -22.09 -52.89
C ALA A 718 15.05 -23.24 -53.80
N SER A 719 15.67 -23.38 -54.98
CA SER A 719 15.46 -24.44 -55.96
C SER A 719 16.34 -25.69 -55.73
N GLY A 720 17.26 -25.66 -54.77
CA GLY A 720 18.08 -26.80 -54.36
C GLY A 720 17.36 -27.70 -53.36
N ARG A 721 18.00 -28.83 -53.02
CA ARG A 721 17.46 -29.82 -52.07
C ARG A 721 18.33 -29.89 -50.80
N PRO A 722 17.76 -30.20 -49.61
CA PRO A 722 18.56 -30.39 -48.40
C PRO A 722 19.64 -31.48 -48.51
N GLN A 723 19.43 -32.50 -49.34
CA GLN A 723 20.48 -33.49 -49.63
C GLN A 723 21.77 -32.88 -50.22
N ASP A 724 21.68 -31.75 -50.93
CA ASP A 724 22.80 -31.14 -51.65
C ASP A 724 23.79 -30.47 -50.67
N ILE A 725 23.34 -30.14 -49.45
CA ILE A 725 24.17 -29.52 -48.41
C ILE A 725 24.74 -30.53 -47.40
N LEU A 726 24.30 -31.78 -47.41
CA LEU A 726 24.76 -32.82 -46.48
C LEU A 726 26.29 -33.03 -46.48
N PRO A 727 27.00 -33.03 -47.62
CA PRO A 727 28.47 -33.13 -47.60
C PRO A 727 29.14 -32.00 -46.82
N LYS A 728 28.59 -30.78 -46.90
CA LYS A 728 29.10 -29.62 -46.18
C LYS A 728 28.74 -29.68 -44.69
N LEU A 729 27.54 -30.14 -44.34
CA LEU A 729 27.16 -30.36 -42.94
C LEU A 729 28.00 -31.44 -42.27
N ARG A 730 28.31 -32.55 -42.97
CA ARG A 730 29.24 -33.58 -42.48
C ARG A 730 30.60 -32.99 -42.16
N MET A 731 31.15 -32.19 -43.08
CA MET A 731 32.43 -31.52 -42.89
C MET A 731 32.40 -30.59 -41.67
N LEU A 732 31.36 -29.78 -41.50
CA LEU A 732 31.23 -28.87 -40.37
C LEU A 732 31.00 -29.59 -39.03
N ALA A 733 30.29 -30.73 -39.05
CA ALA A 733 30.05 -31.55 -37.87
C ALA A 733 31.26 -32.43 -37.48
N GLY A 734 32.18 -32.68 -38.41
CA GLY A 734 33.29 -33.62 -38.25
C GLY A 734 32.90 -35.09 -38.47
N PHE A 735 31.87 -35.35 -39.27
CA PHE A 735 31.37 -36.70 -39.57
C PHE A 735 32.07 -37.34 -40.77
N SER A 736 32.04 -38.67 -40.84
CA SER A 736 32.55 -39.41 -42.01
C SER A 736 31.57 -39.29 -43.19
N GLN A 737 32.05 -39.47 -44.42
CA GLN A 737 31.21 -39.33 -45.62
C GLN A 737 30.07 -40.36 -45.70
N ASP A 738 30.22 -41.49 -45.00
CA ASP A 738 29.25 -42.59 -44.96
C ASP A 738 28.23 -42.44 -43.83
N ASP A 739 28.31 -41.38 -43.02
CA ASP A 739 27.36 -41.14 -41.93
C ASP A 739 26.06 -40.51 -42.45
N ASP A 740 24.94 -41.18 -42.16
CA ASP A 740 23.59 -40.70 -42.42
C ASP A 740 23.20 -39.60 -41.43
N ILE A 741 22.61 -38.52 -41.93
CA ILE A 741 22.19 -37.34 -41.16
C ILE A 741 20.69 -37.14 -41.27
N GLU A 742 20.05 -36.87 -40.13
CA GLU A 742 18.66 -36.40 -40.05
C GLU A 742 18.62 -34.88 -39.87
N LEU A 743 17.66 -34.23 -40.52
CA LEU A 743 17.46 -32.79 -40.50
C LEU A 743 16.10 -32.47 -39.89
N TYR A 744 16.08 -31.48 -39.00
CA TYR A 744 14.90 -31.01 -38.30
C TYR A 744 14.84 -29.47 -38.36
N GLU A 745 13.67 -28.91 -38.65
CA GLU A 745 13.45 -27.47 -38.63
C GLU A 745 13.04 -27.02 -37.23
N GLU A 746 13.71 -26.00 -36.68
CA GLU A 746 13.31 -25.37 -35.42
C GLU A 746 12.35 -24.20 -35.70
N ILE A 747 11.05 -24.46 -35.61
CA ILE A 747 9.99 -23.52 -36.02
C ILE A 747 9.61 -22.57 -34.88
N LYS A 748 9.21 -23.11 -33.72
CA LYS A 748 8.81 -22.32 -32.55
C LYS A 748 8.95 -23.10 -31.26
N PHE A 749 8.98 -22.39 -30.13
CA PHE A 749 9.06 -23.00 -28.81
C PHE A 749 8.03 -22.50 -27.80
N GLU A 750 7.28 -21.42 -28.06
CA GLU A 750 6.17 -21.00 -27.19
C GLU A 750 4.84 -20.96 -27.98
N PRO A 751 3.72 -21.45 -27.41
CA PRO A 751 3.58 -22.12 -26.12
C PRO A 751 3.93 -23.62 -26.16
N ASN A 752 4.38 -24.17 -27.29
CA ASN A 752 4.78 -25.57 -27.44
C ASN A 752 6.03 -25.66 -28.32
N VAL A 753 6.91 -26.64 -28.05
CA VAL A 753 8.06 -26.93 -28.91
C VAL A 753 7.53 -27.54 -30.21
N MET A 754 7.89 -26.92 -31.33
CA MET A 754 7.59 -27.38 -32.68
C MET A 754 8.91 -27.49 -33.44
N CYS A 755 9.37 -28.73 -33.59
CA CYS A 755 10.57 -29.08 -34.33
C CYS A 755 10.23 -30.23 -35.27
N GLU A 756 10.25 -29.98 -36.58
CA GLU A 756 9.68 -30.90 -37.59
C GLU A 756 10.77 -31.53 -38.45
N TYR A 757 10.57 -32.78 -38.85
CA TYR A 757 11.50 -33.49 -39.73
C TYR A 757 11.49 -32.89 -41.14
N ILE A 758 12.68 -32.66 -41.72
CA ILE A 758 12.84 -32.14 -43.07
C ILE A 758 13.13 -33.31 -44.03
N ASP A 759 12.22 -33.54 -44.98
CA ASP A 759 12.47 -34.48 -46.08
C ASP A 759 13.58 -33.94 -47.00
N ASN A 760 14.71 -34.66 -47.02
CA ASN A 760 15.89 -34.26 -47.77
C ASN A 760 15.74 -34.34 -49.30
N ARG A 761 14.64 -34.91 -49.80
CA ARG A 761 14.34 -35.05 -51.25
C ARG A 761 13.55 -33.89 -51.81
N LEU A 762 12.87 -33.13 -50.95
CA LEU A 762 12.08 -31.97 -51.34
C LEU A 762 12.98 -30.76 -51.64
N LEU A 763 12.41 -29.76 -52.31
CA LEU A 763 13.09 -28.48 -52.52
C LEU A 763 13.04 -27.65 -51.24
N PHE A 764 14.07 -26.85 -50.96
CA PHE A 764 14.07 -25.94 -49.79
C PHE A 764 12.81 -25.05 -49.74
N ARG A 765 12.36 -24.52 -50.90
CA ARG A 765 11.11 -23.75 -50.99
C ARG A 765 9.86 -24.56 -50.65
N SER A 766 9.84 -25.85 -50.98
CA SER A 766 8.71 -26.74 -50.66
C SER A 766 8.64 -27.05 -49.16
N CYS A 767 9.78 -26.99 -48.45
CA CYS A 767 9.85 -27.09 -47.00
C CYS A 767 9.52 -25.77 -46.28
N GLN A 768 9.08 -24.72 -46.99
CA GLN A 768 8.74 -23.40 -46.44
C GLN A 768 9.89 -22.68 -45.71
N LEU A 769 11.14 -23.05 -46.01
CA LEU A 769 12.31 -22.45 -45.38
C LEU A 769 12.58 -21.03 -45.93
N GLU A 770 12.87 -20.11 -45.02
CA GLU A 770 13.12 -18.68 -45.25
C GLU A 770 14.44 -18.21 -44.61
N ASP A 771 14.82 -16.96 -44.90
CA ASP A 771 15.99 -16.32 -44.31
C ASP A 771 15.85 -16.27 -42.77
N GLY A 772 16.85 -16.79 -42.06
CA GLY A 772 16.89 -16.85 -40.60
C GLY A 772 16.39 -18.17 -39.99
N ASP A 773 15.98 -19.13 -40.80
CA ASP A 773 15.55 -20.43 -40.30
C ASP A 773 16.71 -21.24 -39.75
N ILE A 774 16.40 -22.05 -38.74
CA ILE A 774 17.37 -22.89 -38.05
C ILE A 774 17.07 -24.34 -38.38
N ILE A 775 18.07 -25.02 -38.92
CA ILE A 775 18.05 -26.47 -39.11
C ILE A 775 18.89 -27.10 -38.00
N CYS A 776 18.23 -27.83 -37.13
CA CYS A 776 18.88 -28.74 -36.21
C CYS A 776 19.15 -30.06 -36.93
N PHE A 777 20.33 -30.64 -36.74
CA PHE A 777 20.64 -31.93 -37.35
C PHE A 777 21.40 -32.82 -36.39
N GLN A 778 21.36 -34.12 -36.64
CA GLN A 778 22.05 -35.12 -35.85
C GLN A 778 22.47 -36.30 -36.72
N LYS A 779 23.35 -37.15 -36.19
CA LYS A 779 23.66 -38.44 -36.79
C LYS A 779 22.46 -39.38 -36.64
N SER A 780 22.11 -40.10 -37.70
CA SER A 780 21.00 -41.06 -37.67
C SER A 780 21.34 -42.18 -36.67
N PRO A 781 20.50 -42.45 -35.67
CA PRO A 781 20.77 -43.50 -34.69
C PRO A 781 20.73 -44.87 -35.37
N LYS A 782 21.67 -45.76 -35.04
CA LYS A 782 21.58 -47.16 -35.50
C LYS A 782 20.40 -47.84 -34.78
N PRO A 783 19.61 -48.69 -35.45
CA PRO A 783 18.40 -49.29 -34.86
C PRO A 783 18.67 -50.05 -33.56
N ASP A 784 19.83 -50.68 -33.39
CA ASP A 784 20.22 -51.39 -32.14
C ASP A 784 20.66 -50.46 -30.99
N SER A 785 20.73 -49.14 -31.23
CA SER A 785 21.25 -48.13 -30.27
C SER A 785 20.23 -47.07 -29.87
N ALA A 786 19.06 -47.00 -30.52
CA ALA A 786 18.05 -45.97 -30.24
C ALA A 786 17.52 -46.03 -28.78
N ASP A 787 17.36 -47.23 -28.22
CA ASP A 787 16.90 -47.43 -26.83
C ASP A 787 17.99 -47.11 -25.78
N ARG A 788 19.22 -46.78 -26.19
CA ARG A 788 20.32 -46.45 -25.26
C ARG A 788 20.36 -44.97 -24.88
N TYR A 789 19.75 -44.10 -25.68
CA TYR A 789 19.78 -42.66 -25.46
C TYR A 789 18.52 -42.20 -24.73
N ARG A 790 18.68 -41.34 -23.71
CA ARG A 790 17.56 -40.78 -22.96
C ARG A 790 16.68 -39.88 -23.84
N PHE A 791 17.30 -39.15 -24.75
CA PHE A 791 16.66 -38.31 -25.76
C PHE A 791 17.25 -38.67 -27.13
N PRO A 792 16.60 -39.54 -27.91
CA PRO A 792 17.20 -40.09 -29.13
C PRO A 792 17.21 -39.09 -30.30
N ASP A 793 16.39 -38.04 -30.24
CA ASP A 793 16.22 -37.07 -31.32
C ASP A 793 16.18 -35.61 -30.84
N VAL A 794 16.40 -34.67 -31.75
CA VAL A 794 16.34 -33.23 -31.45
C VAL A 794 15.00 -32.81 -30.82
N PRO A 795 13.83 -33.18 -31.37
CA PRO A 795 12.55 -32.77 -30.81
C PRO A 795 12.37 -33.20 -29.34
N SER A 796 12.71 -34.44 -28.99
CA SER A 796 12.61 -34.97 -27.62
C SER A 796 13.54 -34.24 -26.65
N PHE A 797 14.78 -33.96 -27.06
CA PHE A 797 15.72 -33.18 -26.26
C PHE A 797 15.22 -31.75 -26.00
N LEU A 798 14.72 -31.07 -27.04
CA LEU A 798 14.18 -29.72 -26.90
C LEU A 798 12.94 -29.70 -26.00
N VAL A 799 12.03 -30.67 -26.13
CA VAL A 799 10.87 -30.81 -25.22
C VAL A 799 11.31 -30.98 -23.77
N TYR A 800 12.36 -31.76 -23.51
CA TYR A 800 12.95 -31.91 -22.19
C TYR A 800 13.49 -30.58 -21.65
N ILE A 801 14.36 -29.89 -22.40
CA ILE A 801 14.96 -28.62 -21.97
C ILE A 801 13.89 -27.58 -21.64
N ARG A 802 12.83 -27.48 -22.47
CA ARG A 802 11.74 -26.54 -22.27
C ARG A 802 10.97 -26.79 -20.96
N ASN A 803 10.75 -28.06 -20.64
CA ASN A 803 10.01 -28.46 -19.45
C ASN A 803 10.90 -28.63 -18.21
N ARG A 804 12.22 -28.55 -18.32
CA ARG A 804 13.13 -28.65 -17.18
C ARG A 804 12.93 -27.48 -16.21
N GLN A 805 12.80 -27.79 -14.92
CA GLN A 805 12.74 -26.82 -13.82
C GLN A 805 13.52 -27.38 -12.63
N VAL A 806 14.41 -26.57 -12.06
CA VAL A 806 15.00 -26.87 -10.75
C VAL A 806 14.09 -26.28 -9.68
N VAL A 807 13.68 -27.09 -8.71
CA VAL A 807 12.79 -26.70 -7.62
C VAL A 807 13.52 -26.86 -6.30
N HIS A 808 13.49 -25.81 -5.49
CA HIS A 808 14.04 -25.73 -4.14
C HIS A 808 12.98 -26.12 -3.13
N PHE A 809 13.24 -27.16 -2.33
CA PHE A 809 12.34 -27.64 -1.31
C PHE A 809 12.77 -27.17 0.08
N ARG A 810 11.83 -26.62 0.85
CA ARG A 810 12.01 -26.19 2.23
C ARG A 810 11.06 -26.93 3.17
N SER A 811 11.53 -27.33 4.35
CA SER A 811 10.63 -27.87 5.37
C SER A 811 9.73 -26.76 5.91
N LEU A 812 8.44 -27.04 6.13
CA LEU A 812 7.52 -26.08 6.74
C LEU A 812 7.94 -25.67 8.17
N GLU A 813 8.67 -26.54 8.87
CA GLU A 813 9.25 -26.24 10.19
C GLU A 813 10.41 -25.23 10.12
N LYS A 814 11.11 -25.18 8.98
CA LYS A 814 12.27 -24.32 8.73
C LYS A 814 12.12 -23.56 7.39
N PRO A 815 11.17 -22.62 7.28
CA PRO A 815 10.77 -22.04 6.00
C PRO A 815 11.80 -21.08 5.36
N LYS A 816 12.92 -20.79 6.05
CA LYS A 816 13.97 -19.88 5.58
C LYS A 816 15.18 -20.60 5.00
N GLU A 817 15.29 -21.91 5.17
CA GLU A 817 16.46 -22.69 4.78
C GLU A 817 16.09 -23.66 3.66
N ASP A 818 16.88 -23.66 2.59
CA ASP A 818 16.78 -24.68 1.54
C ASP A 818 17.29 -26.01 2.10
N ASP A 819 16.46 -27.04 2.01
CA ASP A 819 16.80 -28.38 2.48
C ASP A 819 17.49 -29.16 1.35
N PHE A 820 16.86 -29.21 0.18
CA PHE A 820 17.43 -29.79 -1.04
C PHE A 820 16.77 -29.20 -2.29
N CYS A 821 17.38 -29.41 -3.45
CA CYS A 821 16.77 -29.11 -4.75
C CYS A 821 16.62 -30.38 -5.59
N LEU A 822 15.61 -30.39 -6.45
CA LEU A 822 15.37 -31.45 -7.43
C LEU A 822 15.13 -30.85 -8.81
N GLU A 823 15.68 -31.50 -9.83
CA GLU A 823 15.35 -31.22 -11.22
C GLU A 823 14.13 -32.03 -11.64
N MET A 824 13.11 -31.34 -12.13
CA MET A 824 11.80 -31.91 -12.41
C MET A 824 11.22 -31.33 -13.70
N SER A 825 10.23 -32.01 -14.26
CA SER A 825 9.51 -31.51 -15.41
C SER A 825 8.37 -30.59 -14.96
N LYS A 826 8.22 -29.43 -15.58
CA LYS A 826 7.10 -28.47 -15.36
C LYS A 826 5.73 -29.10 -15.58
N ILE A 827 5.67 -30.17 -16.38
CA ILE A 827 4.45 -30.92 -16.67
C ILE A 827 4.16 -32.03 -15.66
N PHE A 828 5.05 -32.30 -14.70
CA PHE A 828 4.80 -33.30 -13.67
C PHE A 828 3.55 -32.97 -12.88
N THR A 829 2.75 -34.00 -12.67
CA THR A 829 1.56 -33.99 -11.82
C THR A 829 1.94 -33.92 -10.35
N TYR A 830 0.97 -33.58 -9.49
CA TYR A 830 1.18 -33.58 -8.03
C TYR A 830 1.75 -34.91 -7.52
N ASP A 831 1.22 -36.04 -8.02
CA ASP A 831 1.65 -37.38 -7.61
C ASP A 831 3.11 -37.65 -8.00
N GLU A 832 3.52 -37.32 -9.24
CA GLU A 832 4.90 -37.48 -9.70
C GLU A 832 5.88 -36.57 -8.95
N VAL A 833 5.46 -35.35 -8.59
CA VAL A 833 6.29 -34.44 -7.79
C VAL A 833 6.54 -35.04 -6.42
N VAL A 834 5.47 -35.46 -5.76
CA VAL A 834 5.53 -36.01 -4.41
C VAL A 834 6.28 -37.35 -4.37
N GLU A 835 6.17 -38.20 -5.38
CA GLU A 835 6.95 -39.44 -5.48
C GLU A 835 8.47 -39.17 -5.49
N LYS A 836 8.92 -38.17 -6.26
CA LYS A 836 10.33 -37.76 -6.29
C LYS A 836 10.80 -37.19 -4.96
N VAL A 837 9.95 -36.39 -4.31
CA VAL A 837 10.24 -35.82 -2.98
C VAL A 837 10.30 -36.94 -1.94
N ALA A 838 9.40 -37.92 -1.98
CA ALA A 838 9.39 -39.07 -1.07
C ALA A 838 10.64 -39.94 -1.21
N GLN A 839 11.06 -40.23 -2.44
CA GLN A 839 12.32 -40.93 -2.73
C GLN A 839 13.54 -40.19 -2.14
N LYS A 840 13.53 -38.85 -2.20
CA LYS A 840 14.62 -38.03 -1.66
C LYS A 840 14.64 -38.00 -0.13
N LEU A 841 13.47 -38.00 0.49
CA LEU A 841 13.29 -37.96 1.95
C LEU A 841 13.33 -39.33 2.62
N GLY A 842 13.27 -40.43 1.85
CA GLY A 842 13.18 -41.79 2.38
C GLY A 842 11.82 -42.09 3.02
N VAL A 843 10.74 -41.48 2.52
CA VAL A 843 9.36 -41.73 2.98
C VAL A 843 8.75 -42.85 2.13
N ASP A 844 8.31 -43.94 2.76
CA ASP A 844 7.78 -45.13 2.07
C ASP A 844 6.47 -44.86 1.29
N ASP A 845 5.63 -43.96 1.81
CA ASP A 845 4.34 -43.60 1.21
C ASP A 845 4.34 -42.13 0.76
N PRO A 846 4.45 -41.87 -0.55
CA PRO A 846 4.45 -40.51 -1.08
C PRO A 846 3.21 -39.72 -0.69
N SER A 847 2.04 -40.37 -0.57
CA SER A 847 0.78 -39.66 -0.29
C SER A 847 0.77 -38.94 1.07
N LYS A 848 1.73 -39.23 1.97
CA LYS A 848 1.92 -38.51 3.23
C LYS A 848 2.62 -37.17 3.08
N ILE A 849 3.11 -36.80 1.90
CA ILE A 849 3.77 -35.52 1.69
C ILE A 849 2.74 -34.48 1.26
N ARG A 850 2.68 -33.38 2.02
CA ARG A 850 1.86 -32.22 1.69
C ARG A 850 2.75 -31.08 1.25
N LEU A 851 2.43 -30.50 0.09
CA LEU A 851 3.16 -29.37 -0.48
C LEU A 851 2.45 -28.05 -0.21
N THR A 852 3.21 -26.97 -0.05
CA THR A 852 2.71 -25.61 0.09
C THR A 852 3.48 -24.68 -0.84
N SER A 853 2.77 -23.88 -1.64
CA SER A 853 3.39 -22.92 -2.55
C SER A 853 4.07 -21.77 -1.80
N HIS A 854 5.09 -21.19 -2.42
CA HIS A 854 5.72 -19.97 -1.94
C HIS A 854 4.90 -18.71 -2.26
N ASN A 855 4.90 -17.75 -1.33
CA ASN A 855 4.39 -16.41 -1.56
C ASN A 855 5.56 -15.46 -1.86
N CYS A 856 5.70 -15.07 -3.13
CA CYS A 856 6.77 -14.19 -3.61
C CYS A 856 6.80 -12.80 -2.96
N TYR A 857 5.67 -12.30 -2.43
CA TYR A 857 5.61 -10.98 -1.78
C TYR A 857 6.06 -11.03 -0.32
N SER A 858 5.57 -12.01 0.44
CA SER A 858 5.91 -12.13 1.87
C SER A 858 7.18 -12.95 2.12
N GLN A 859 7.71 -13.64 1.09
CA GLN A 859 8.83 -14.58 1.21
C GLN A 859 8.58 -15.69 2.25
N GLN A 860 7.33 -16.14 2.35
CA GLN A 860 6.85 -17.14 3.32
C GLN A 860 5.97 -18.19 2.61
N PRO A 861 5.74 -19.38 3.21
CA PRO A 861 4.73 -20.32 2.71
C PRO A 861 3.35 -19.65 2.67
N LYS A 862 2.53 -20.00 1.67
CA LYS A 862 1.13 -19.57 1.65
C LYS A 862 0.39 -20.11 2.88
N PRO A 863 -0.61 -19.37 3.43
CA PRO A 863 -1.37 -19.82 4.60
C PRO A 863 -2.11 -21.15 4.39
N GLN A 864 -2.48 -21.45 3.14
CA GLN A 864 -3.18 -22.68 2.78
C GLN A 864 -2.25 -23.59 1.97
N PRO A 865 -2.10 -24.86 2.38
CA PRO A 865 -1.33 -25.84 1.61
C PRO A 865 -2.05 -26.18 0.30
N ILE A 866 -1.29 -26.72 -0.65
CA ILE A 866 -1.83 -27.20 -1.92
C ILE A 866 -2.72 -28.41 -1.61
N LYS A 867 -3.98 -28.36 -2.07
CA LYS A 867 -4.90 -29.50 -1.95
C LYS A 867 -4.39 -30.66 -2.80
N TYR A 868 -4.59 -31.90 -2.35
CA TYR A 868 -4.33 -33.09 -3.16
C TYR A 868 -5.01 -32.96 -4.52
N ARG A 869 -4.21 -33.00 -5.59
CA ARG A 869 -4.66 -32.77 -6.98
C ARG A 869 -5.48 -31.48 -7.19
N GLY A 870 -5.29 -30.48 -6.33
CA GLY A 870 -5.94 -29.17 -6.47
C GLY A 870 -5.35 -28.32 -7.59
N VAL A 871 -4.17 -28.70 -8.09
CA VAL A 871 -3.47 -28.13 -9.23
C VAL A 871 -2.93 -29.26 -10.11
N GLU A 872 -2.95 -29.07 -11.42
CA GLU A 872 -2.65 -30.15 -12.37
C GLU A 872 -1.15 -30.38 -12.53
N ARG A 873 -0.36 -29.30 -12.66
CA ARG A 873 1.06 -29.38 -13.04
C ARG A 873 1.96 -28.65 -12.05
N LEU A 874 3.22 -29.06 -12.00
CA LEU A 874 4.27 -28.40 -11.21
C LEU A 874 4.35 -26.90 -11.53
N LEU A 875 4.21 -26.51 -12.79
CA LEU A 875 4.17 -25.10 -13.17
C LEU A 875 3.11 -24.30 -12.39
N ASP A 876 1.93 -24.87 -12.18
CA ASP A 876 0.83 -24.22 -11.45
C ASP A 876 1.12 -24.14 -9.93
N MET A 877 1.84 -25.11 -9.38
CA MET A 877 2.27 -25.12 -7.98
C MET A 877 3.24 -23.97 -7.67
N LEU A 878 4.00 -23.56 -8.68
CA LEU A 878 5.07 -22.56 -8.63
C LEU A 878 4.58 -21.14 -8.92
N ILE A 879 3.36 -20.96 -9.42
CA ILE A 879 2.83 -19.64 -9.80
C ILE A 879 2.09 -18.95 -8.64
N HIS A 880 2.37 -17.66 -8.45
CA HIS A 880 1.63 -16.76 -7.58
C HIS A 880 1.46 -15.38 -8.24
N TYR A 881 0.21 -14.94 -8.48
CA TYR A 881 -0.11 -13.64 -9.12
C TYR A 881 0.77 -13.34 -10.37
N ASN A 882 0.86 -14.31 -11.28
CA ASN A 882 1.65 -14.24 -12.52
C ASN A 882 3.17 -14.18 -12.35
N GLN A 883 3.70 -14.36 -11.14
CA GLN A 883 5.12 -14.61 -10.90
C GLN A 883 5.38 -16.09 -10.64
N THR A 884 6.36 -16.65 -11.33
CA THR A 884 6.86 -18.01 -11.11
C THR A 884 7.94 -17.99 -10.04
N SER A 885 7.79 -18.79 -8.99
CA SER A 885 8.82 -19.10 -8.01
C SER A 885 9.42 -20.48 -8.32
N ASP A 886 10.63 -20.74 -7.86
CA ASP A 886 11.27 -22.06 -7.86
C ASP A 886 11.20 -22.76 -6.49
N ILE A 887 10.46 -22.20 -5.52
CA ILE A 887 10.41 -22.70 -4.14
C ILE A 887 9.08 -23.42 -3.85
N LEU A 888 9.16 -24.61 -3.27
CA LEU A 888 8.05 -25.32 -2.65
C LEU A 888 8.37 -25.69 -1.21
N TYR A 889 7.36 -25.61 -0.35
CA TYR A 889 7.46 -26.09 1.03
C TYR A 889 6.86 -27.48 1.14
N TYR A 890 7.40 -28.31 2.02
CA TYR A 890 6.88 -29.64 2.28
C TYR A 890 6.72 -29.92 3.78
N GLU A 891 5.83 -30.84 4.10
CA GLU A 891 5.72 -31.47 5.41
C GLU A 891 5.33 -32.95 5.24
N VAL A 892 5.70 -33.78 6.23
CA VAL A 892 5.40 -35.22 6.25
C VAL A 892 4.26 -35.46 7.24
N LEU A 893 3.15 -35.99 6.77
CA LEU A 893 1.94 -36.26 7.53
C LEU A 893 1.97 -37.64 8.19
N ASP A 894 1.19 -37.81 9.25
CA ASP A 894 0.98 -39.09 9.93
C ASP A 894 0.10 -40.06 9.12
N ILE A 895 -0.84 -39.52 8.33
CA ILE A 895 -1.74 -40.24 7.43
C ILE A 895 -1.68 -39.71 5.99
N PRO A 896 -2.05 -40.52 4.98
CA PRO A 896 -2.17 -40.08 3.59
C PRO A 896 -3.00 -38.80 3.43
N LEU A 897 -2.52 -37.86 2.62
CA LEU A 897 -3.21 -36.59 2.33
C LEU A 897 -4.62 -36.78 1.74
N PRO A 898 -4.88 -37.74 0.81
CA PRO A 898 -6.24 -37.98 0.31
C PRO A 898 -7.23 -38.37 1.42
N GLU A 899 -6.77 -39.18 2.37
CA GLU A 899 -7.57 -39.59 3.53
C GLU A 899 -7.79 -38.40 4.47
N LEU A 900 -6.73 -37.64 4.78
CA LEU A 900 -6.82 -36.44 5.61
C LEU A 900 -7.83 -35.42 5.06
N GLN A 901 -7.91 -35.28 3.73
CA GLN A 901 -8.86 -34.36 3.10
C GLN A 901 -10.32 -34.79 3.17
N ALA A 902 -10.60 -36.09 3.32
CA ALA A 902 -11.95 -36.60 3.53
C ALA A 902 -12.43 -36.39 4.99
N LEU A 903 -11.50 -36.12 5.90
CA LEU A 903 -11.74 -35.90 7.31
C LEU A 903 -11.83 -34.40 7.62
N LYS A 904 -12.54 -34.07 8.70
CA LYS A 904 -12.48 -32.79 9.39
C LYS A 904 -11.79 -33.02 10.72
N THR A 905 -10.80 -32.19 11.02
CA THR A 905 -10.09 -32.20 12.29
C THR A 905 -10.68 -31.11 13.17
N LEU A 906 -11.21 -31.46 14.35
CA LEU A 906 -11.70 -30.52 15.35
C LEU A 906 -10.83 -30.60 16.59
N LYS A 907 -10.41 -29.45 17.13
CA LYS A 907 -9.79 -29.37 18.45
C LYS A 907 -10.88 -29.06 19.48
N VAL A 908 -11.16 -30.01 20.36
CA VAL A 908 -12.20 -29.90 21.38
C VAL A 908 -11.59 -29.94 22.77
N THR A 909 -11.98 -28.99 23.60
CA THR A 909 -11.57 -28.86 25.00
C THR A 909 -12.61 -29.56 25.88
N TYR A 910 -12.21 -30.58 26.63
CA TYR A 910 -13.09 -31.33 27.54
C TYR A 910 -12.95 -30.85 28.98
N HIS A 911 -14.08 -30.54 29.62
CA HIS A 911 -14.14 -30.13 31.02
C HIS A 911 -14.63 -31.30 31.86
N HIS A 912 -13.80 -31.77 32.80
CA HIS A 912 -14.13 -32.91 33.65
C HIS A 912 -15.17 -32.53 34.72
N ALA A 913 -16.15 -33.40 34.97
CA ALA A 913 -17.19 -33.14 35.97
C ALA A 913 -16.70 -33.26 37.43
N THR A 914 -15.65 -34.05 37.67
CA THR A 914 -15.16 -34.41 39.01
C THR A 914 -13.77 -33.86 39.34
N LYS A 915 -13.01 -33.43 38.32
CA LYS A 915 -11.65 -32.89 38.44
C LYS A 915 -11.66 -31.46 37.88
N ASP A 916 -10.96 -30.55 38.53
CA ASP A 916 -10.75 -29.18 38.04
C ASP A 916 -9.61 -29.16 37.00
N GLU A 917 -9.73 -30.05 36.01
CA GLU A 917 -8.73 -30.30 34.96
C GLU A 917 -9.41 -30.14 33.60
N VAL A 918 -8.66 -29.61 32.63
CA VAL A 918 -9.13 -29.36 31.26
C VAL A 918 -8.19 -30.09 30.29
N SER A 919 -8.75 -30.94 29.44
CA SER A 919 -7.99 -31.74 28.46
C SER A 919 -8.34 -31.31 27.03
N VAL A 920 -7.35 -31.28 26.13
CA VAL A 920 -7.56 -30.91 24.71
C VAL A 920 -7.42 -32.15 23.84
N HIS A 921 -8.46 -32.44 23.06
CA HIS A 921 -8.53 -33.60 22.19
C HIS A 921 -8.64 -33.17 20.72
N SER A 922 -7.76 -33.72 19.89
CA SER A 922 -7.85 -33.58 18.43
C SER A 922 -8.66 -34.75 17.87
N ILE A 923 -9.78 -34.42 17.24
CA ILE A 923 -10.77 -35.39 16.76
C ILE A 923 -10.79 -35.30 15.23
N ARG A 924 -10.50 -36.42 14.57
CA ARG A 924 -10.52 -36.51 13.10
C ARG A 924 -11.66 -37.43 12.70
N LEU A 925 -12.70 -36.87 12.08
CA LEU A 925 -13.88 -37.63 11.64
C LEU A 925 -14.27 -37.27 10.21
N PRO A 926 -14.93 -38.16 9.45
CA PRO A 926 -15.45 -37.84 8.12
C PRO A 926 -16.28 -36.56 8.13
N LYS A 927 -16.18 -35.71 7.10
CA LYS A 927 -16.85 -34.39 7.06
C LYS A 927 -18.37 -34.46 7.25
N ASN A 928 -19.00 -35.54 6.79
CA ASN A 928 -20.44 -35.80 6.94
C ASN A 928 -20.85 -36.33 8.33
N SER A 929 -19.90 -36.55 9.24
CA SER A 929 -20.17 -37.00 10.60
C SER A 929 -20.95 -35.95 11.37
N THR A 930 -21.59 -36.40 12.43
CA THR A 930 -22.41 -35.57 13.30
C THR A 930 -21.66 -35.19 14.57
N VAL A 931 -22.17 -34.18 15.28
CA VAL A 931 -21.67 -33.83 16.62
C VAL A 931 -21.80 -35.02 17.57
N GLY A 932 -22.81 -35.88 17.41
CA GLY A 932 -22.92 -37.13 18.17
C GLY A 932 -21.71 -38.05 17.98
N ASP A 933 -21.15 -38.13 16.77
CA ASP A 933 -19.95 -38.92 16.51
C ASP A 933 -18.72 -38.33 17.20
N VAL A 934 -18.59 -36.99 17.22
CA VAL A 934 -17.55 -36.27 17.97
C VAL A 934 -17.65 -36.59 19.46
N LEU A 935 -18.87 -36.54 20.01
CA LEU A 935 -19.10 -36.82 21.43
C LEU A 935 -18.80 -38.28 21.78
N ASN A 936 -19.13 -39.23 20.89
CA ASN A 936 -18.79 -40.65 21.09
C ASN A 936 -17.27 -40.88 21.06
N ASP A 937 -16.55 -40.21 20.15
CA ASP A 937 -15.08 -40.26 20.11
C ASP A 937 -14.47 -39.69 21.40
N ILE A 938 -14.99 -38.56 21.89
CA ILE A 938 -14.59 -37.97 23.18
C ILE A 938 -14.85 -38.95 24.32
N LYS A 939 -16.06 -39.56 24.42
CA LYS A 939 -16.40 -40.55 25.45
C LYS A 939 -15.41 -41.71 25.51
N SER A 940 -14.79 -42.08 24.39
CA SER A 940 -13.77 -43.15 24.35
C SER A 940 -12.39 -42.71 24.86
N LYS A 941 -12.12 -41.39 24.89
CA LYS A 941 -10.82 -40.79 25.23
C LYS A 941 -10.77 -40.15 26.62
N VAL A 942 -11.92 -40.00 27.28
CA VAL A 942 -12.04 -39.30 28.58
C VAL A 942 -12.64 -40.20 29.66
N GLU A 943 -12.27 -39.96 30.91
CA GLU A 943 -12.90 -40.59 32.07
C GLU A 943 -14.22 -39.86 32.41
N LEU A 944 -15.34 -40.57 32.36
CA LEU A 944 -16.68 -40.07 32.69
C LEU A 944 -17.01 -40.28 34.18
N SER A 945 -17.87 -39.43 34.75
CA SER A 945 -18.33 -39.60 36.15
C SER A 945 -19.16 -40.87 36.38
N HIS A 946 -19.93 -41.32 35.38
CA HIS A 946 -20.62 -42.60 35.37
C HIS A 946 -20.76 -43.15 33.93
N PRO A 947 -20.96 -44.47 33.73
CA PRO A 947 -20.93 -45.09 32.39
C PRO A 947 -22.01 -44.58 31.42
N ASN A 948 -23.11 -44.04 31.96
CA ASN A 948 -24.24 -43.52 31.20
C ASN A 948 -24.26 -41.99 31.13
N ALA A 949 -23.13 -41.32 31.39
CA ALA A 949 -23.05 -39.86 31.30
C ALA A 949 -23.32 -39.38 29.87
N GLU A 950 -24.17 -38.35 29.76
CA GLU A 950 -24.48 -37.71 28.50
C GLU A 950 -23.54 -36.51 28.33
N LEU A 951 -22.97 -36.36 27.14
CA LEU A 951 -22.08 -35.23 26.84
C LEU A 951 -22.81 -34.25 25.94
N ARG A 952 -22.46 -32.96 26.04
CA ARG A 952 -22.83 -31.93 25.08
C ARG A 952 -21.61 -31.23 24.53
N LEU A 953 -21.73 -30.72 23.30
CA LEU A 953 -20.72 -29.89 22.66
C LEU A 953 -21.21 -28.44 22.62
N LEU A 954 -20.33 -27.53 23.02
CA LEU A 954 -20.57 -26.11 23.20
C LEU A 954 -19.61 -25.30 22.33
N GLU A 955 -20.10 -24.18 21.86
CA GLU A 955 -19.34 -23.15 21.19
C GLU A 955 -19.14 -21.99 22.15
N VAL A 956 -17.91 -21.77 22.60
CA VAL A 956 -17.55 -20.72 23.54
C VAL A 956 -16.74 -19.65 22.84
N PHE A 957 -17.22 -18.41 22.92
CA PHE A 957 -16.54 -17.24 22.39
C PHE A 957 -16.66 -16.11 23.41
N TYR A 958 -15.55 -15.39 23.65
CA TYR A 958 -15.50 -14.25 24.57
C TYR A 958 -16.13 -14.51 25.96
N HIS A 959 -15.78 -15.64 26.57
CA HIS A 959 -16.28 -16.11 27.88
C HIS A 959 -17.82 -16.31 27.95
N LYS A 960 -18.47 -16.54 26.79
CA LYS A 960 -19.90 -16.85 26.69
C LYS A 960 -20.13 -18.11 25.88
N ILE A 961 -21.08 -18.93 26.31
CA ILE A 961 -21.62 -20.03 25.49
C ILE A 961 -22.57 -19.40 24.46
N TYR A 962 -22.19 -19.47 23.19
CA TYR A 962 -22.98 -18.96 22.07
C TYR A 962 -24.00 -19.98 21.58
N LYS A 963 -23.58 -21.25 21.53
CA LYS A 963 -24.37 -22.33 20.96
C LYS A 963 -24.12 -23.65 21.68
N VAL A 964 -25.19 -24.39 21.88
CA VAL A 964 -25.16 -25.82 22.19
C VAL A 964 -25.47 -26.56 20.90
N PHE A 965 -24.56 -27.40 20.44
CA PHE A 965 -24.78 -28.17 19.22
C PHE A 965 -25.72 -29.34 19.48
N ALA A 966 -26.72 -29.52 18.63
CA ALA A 966 -27.54 -30.73 18.68
C ALA A 966 -26.73 -31.94 18.15
N PRO A 967 -26.92 -33.15 18.71
CA PRO A 967 -26.13 -34.33 18.32
C PRO A 967 -26.23 -34.71 16.84
N ASN A 968 -27.31 -34.31 16.16
CA ASN A 968 -27.53 -34.57 14.74
C ASN A 968 -26.93 -33.50 13.80
N GLU A 969 -26.37 -32.41 14.34
CA GLU A 969 -25.73 -31.39 13.50
C GLU A 969 -24.46 -31.91 12.84
N LYS A 970 -24.25 -31.54 11.57
CA LYS A 970 -23.06 -31.96 10.81
C LYS A 970 -21.83 -31.17 11.24
N ILE A 971 -20.71 -31.87 11.40
CA ILE A 971 -19.45 -31.23 11.79
C ILE A 971 -18.88 -30.33 10.71
N GLU A 972 -19.21 -30.56 9.43
CA GLU A 972 -18.77 -29.75 8.29
C GLU A 972 -19.01 -28.25 8.51
N ASN A 973 -20.12 -27.89 9.15
CA ASN A 973 -20.56 -26.50 9.35
C ASN A 973 -19.96 -25.82 10.60
N ILE A 974 -19.19 -26.53 11.42
CA ILE A 974 -18.59 -25.97 12.64
C ILE A 974 -17.39 -25.08 12.27
N ASN A 975 -17.35 -23.84 12.76
CA ASN A 975 -16.20 -22.95 12.56
C ASN A 975 -15.18 -23.10 13.70
N ASP A 976 -14.08 -23.80 13.43
CA ASP A 976 -13.03 -24.10 14.41
C ASP A 976 -11.80 -23.18 14.31
N GLN A 977 -11.85 -22.16 13.45
CA GLN A 977 -10.71 -21.24 13.23
C GLN A 977 -10.64 -20.10 14.26
N TYR A 978 -11.78 -19.70 14.84
CA TYR A 978 -11.88 -18.53 15.72
C TYR A 978 -12.56 -18.82 17.07
N TRP A 979 -13.30 -19.91 17.18
CA TRP A 979 -14.16 -20.20 18.32
C TRP A 979 -13.68 -21.46 19.06
N THR A 980 -13.83 -21.47 20.38
CA THR A 980 -13.40 -22.61 21.21
C THR A 980 -14.52 -23.61 21.31
N LEU A 981 -14.27 -24.85 20.86
CA LEU A 981 -15.21 -25.96 21.05
C LEU A 981 -14.96 -26.59 22.43
N ARG A 982 -16.00 -26.60 23.28
CA ARG A 982 -15.96 -27.17 24.63
C ARG A 982 -16.92 -28.35 24.74
N ALA A 983 -16.47 -29.47 25.28
CA ALA A 983 -17.33 -30.61 25.61
C ALA A 983 -17.40 -30.79 27.12
N GLU A 984 -18.59 -31.13 27.63
CA GLU A 984 -18.82 -31.36 29.07
C GLU A 984 -19.95 -32.36 29.32
N GLU A 985 -19.96 -32.95 30.52
CA GLU A 985 -21.03 -33.84 30.98
C GLU A 985 -22.28 -33.03 31.34
N VAL A 986 -23.45 -33.48 30.87
CA VAL A 986 -24.76 -32.89 31.23
C VAL A 986 -25.13 -33.35 32.64
N PRO A 987 -25.25 -32.44 33.63
CA PRO A 987 -25.64 -32.79 34.98
C PRO A 987 -27.04 -33.41 35.06
N GLU A 988 -27.25 -34.35 36.00
CA GLU A 988 -28.56 -35.01 36.20
C GLU A 988 -29.69 -34.04 36.54
N GLU A 989 -29.37 -32.90 37.18
CA GLU A 989 -30.33 -31.82 37.46
C GLU A 989 -30.90 -31.17 36.18
N GLU A 990 -30.15 -31.18 35.07
CA GLU A 990 -30.58 -30.62 33.79
C GLU A 990 -31.41 -31.60 32.95
N LYS A 991 -31.36 -32.91 33.26
CA LYS A 991 -32.06 -33.95 32.48
C LYS A 991 -33.54 -34.09 32.84
N ASN A 992 -33.89 -33.79 34.09
CA ASN A 992 -35.25 -33.95 34.61
C ASN A 992 -35.93 -32.60 34.88
N LEU A 993 -35.92 -31.71 33.88
CA LEU A 993 -36.59 -30.41 34.00
C LEU A 993 -38.11 -30.60 34.08
N GLY A 994 -38.72 -30.10 35.15
CA GLY A 994 -40.17 -29.98 35.27
C GLY A 994 -40.72 -29.03 34.20
N PRO A 995 -42.03 -29.06 33.91
CA PRO A 995 -42.61 -28.23 32.86
C PRO A 995 -42.29 -26.75 33.05
N PHE A 996 -42.17 -26.27 34.30
CA PHE A 996 -41.94 -24.88 34.68
C PHE A 996 -40.48 -24.49 34.95
N ASP A 997 -39.55 -25.46 34.89
CA ASP A 997 -38.12 -25.22 35.11
C ASP A 997 -37.48 -24.60 33.86
N ARG A 998 -36.40 -23.82 34.06
CA ARG A 998 -35.69 -23.14 32.97
C ARG A 998 -34.19 -23.35 33.10
N LEU A 999 -33.55 -23.69 31.99
CA LEU A 999 -32.09 -23.72 31.91
C LEU A 999 -31.59 -22.34 31.48
N ILE A 1000 -30.81 -21.67 32.32
CA ILE A 1000 -30.24 -20.35 32.06
C ILE A 1000 -28.72 -20.42 31.93
N HIS A 1001 -28.16 -19.48 31.18
CA HIS A 1001 -26.73 -19.34 30.99
C HIS A 1001 -26.16 -18.31 31.97
N VAL A 1002 -25.09 -18.69 32.66
CA VAL A 1002 -24.42 -17.90 33.69
C VAL A 1002 -23.01 -17.57 33.24
N TYR A 1003 -22.60 -16.31 33.35
CA TYR A 1003 -21.23 -15.89 33.03
C TYR A 1003 -20.73 -14.82 34.01
N HIS A 1004 -19.41 -14.68 34.10
CA HIS A 1004 -18.74 -13.74 35.00
C HIS A 1004 -18.41 -12.45 34.29
N PHE A 1005 -18.62 -11.31 34.96
CA PHE A 1005 -18.30 -10.02 34.39
C PHE A 1005 -17.84 -9.00 35.43
N THR A 1006 -17.09 -8.01 34.99
CA THR A 1006 -16.82 -6.79 35.75
C THR A 1006 -17.54 -5.63 35.07
N LYS A 1007 -18.04 -4.70 35.88
CA LYS A 1007 -18.53 -3.42 35.37
C LYS A 1007 -17.36 -2.46 35.25
N ASP A 1008 -17.27 -1.77 34.11
CA ASP A 1008 -16.30 -0.70 33.92
C ASP A 1008 -16.71 0.51 34.78
N THR A 1009 -15.80 0.98 35.63
CA THR A 1009 -16.00 2.17 36.47
C THR A 1009 -16.18 3.45 35.65
N GLN A 1010 -15.79 3.47 34.36
CA GLN A 1010 -15.86 4.65 33.50
C GLN A 1010 -17.11 4.72 32.61
N ASN A 1011 -17.79 3.60 32.34
CA ASN A 1011 -18.97 3.57 31.47
C ASN A 1011 -20.07 2.64 31.99
N GLN A 1012 -21.16 3.21 32.52
CA GLN A 1012 -22.20 2.45 33.26
C GLN A 1012 -23.02 1.44 32.41
N THR A 1013 -22.80 1.36 31.09
CA THR A 1013 -23.64 0.59 30.14
C THR A 1013 -22.96 -0.63 29.52
N GLN A 1014 -21.72 -0.94 29.90
CA GLN A 1014 -20.88 -1.88 29.17
C GLN A 1014 -20.12 -2.82 30.13
N VAL A 1015 -20.13 -4.13 29.84
CA VAL A 1015 -19.65 -5.21 30.74
C VAL A 1015 -18.47 -5.96 30.14
N GLN A 1016 -17.42 -6.19 30.93
CA GLN A 1016 -16.25 -6.99 30.52
C GLN A 1016 -16.43 -8.43 31.02
N ASN A 1017 -16.43 -9.41 30.11
CA ASN A 1017 -16.64 -10.82 30.47
C ASN A 1017 -15.31 -11.53 30.72
N PHE A 1018 -15.28 -12.42 31.70
CA PHE A 1018 -14.12 -13.25 32.02
C PHE A 1018 -14.58 -14.59 32.61
N GLY A 1019 -13.64 -15.41 33.05
CA GLY A 1019 -13.93 -16.68 33.73
C GLY A 1019 -14.56 -17.74 32.83
N GLU A 1020 -15.14 -18.75 33.46
CA GLU A 1020 -15.72 -19.92 32.79
C GLU A 1020 -17.25 -19.87 32.83
N PRO A 1021 -17.94 -19.75 31.68
CA PRO A 1021 -19.40 -19.79 31.65
C PRO A 1021 -19.94 -21.19 31.97
N PHE A 1022 -21.15 -21.25 32.52
CA PHE A 1022 -21.84 -22.51 32.84
C PHE A 1022 -23.36 -22.39 32.79
N PHE A 1023 -24.05 -23.53 32.80
CA PHE A 1023 -25.50 -23.60 32.87
C PHE A 1023 -26.02 -23.81 34.30
N MET A 1024 -27.22 -23.28 34.55
CA MET A 1024 -27.93 -23.47 35.80
C MET A 1024 -29.43 -23.61 35.57
N VAL A 1025 -30.05 -24.56 36.27
CA VAL A 1025 -31.51 -24.73 36.28
C VAL A 1025 -32.13 -23.80 37.33
N ILE A 1026 -33.14 -23.03 36.95
CA ILE A 1026 -33.96 -22.21 37.87
C ILE A 1026 -35.41 -22.72 37.88
N ARG A 1027 -36.04 -22.73 39.05
CA ARG A 1027 -37.47 -23.11 39.23
C ARG A 1027 -38.38 -21.89 39.26
N GLU A 1028 -39.68 -22.09 39.04
CA GLU A 1028 -40.66 -21.00 38.81
C GLU A 1028 -40.81 -20.02 39.99
N ASP A 1029 -40.65 -20.52 41.20
CA ASP A 1029 -40.83 -19.85 42.49
C ASP A 1029 -39.49 -19.66 43.26
N GLU A 1030 -38.36 -19.90 42.59
CA GLU A 1030 -37.04 -19.79 43.21
C GLU A 1030 -36.58 -18.33 43.32
N THR A 1031 -36.28 -17.90 44.54
CA THR A 1031 -35.72 -16.58 44.83
C THR A 1031 -34.23 -16.52 44.51
N LEU A 1032 -33.71 -15.32 44.25
CA LEU A 1032 -32.28 -15.10 44.05
C LEU A 1032 -31.45 -15.62 45.23
N SER A 1033 -31.92 -15.45 46.47
CA SER A 1033 -31.24 -15.97 47.67
C SER A 1033 -30.96 -17.47 47.60
N SER A 1034 -31.94 -18.27 47.13
CA SER A 1034 -31.75 -19.72 46.97
C SER A 1034 -30.79 -20.05 45.82
N ILE A 1035 -30.82 -19.28 44.73
CA ILE A 1035 -29.91 -19.44 43.59
C ILE A 1035 -28.47 -19.06 43.98
N LYS A 1036 -28.28 -18.01 44.79
CA LYS A 1036 -26.98 -17.60 45.34
C LYS A 1036 -26.30 -18.74 46.09
N GLU A 1037 -27.00 -19.42 47.01
CA GLU A 1037 -26.46 -20.57 47.74
C GLU A 1037 -26.02 -21.71 46.81
N ARG A 1038 -26.80 -21.97 45.74
CA ARG A 1038 -26.46 -23.00 44.74
C ARG A 1038 -25.24 -22.60 43.91
N ILE A 1039 -25.15 -21.35 43.48
CA ILE A 1039 -23.99 -20.83 42.73
C ILE A 1039 -22.74 -20.88 43.59
N GLN A 1040 -22.83 -20.45 44.84
CA GLN A 1040 -21.72 -20.47 45.79
C GLN A 1040 -21.18 -21.89 45.98
N LYS A 1041 -22.08 -22.86 46.19
CA LYS A 1041 -21.72 -24.27 46.35
C LYS A 1041 -21.10 -24.85 45.07
N LYS A 1042 -21.59 -24.45 43.89
CA LYS A 1042 -21.08 -24.91 42.58
C LYS A 1042 -19.68 -24.37 42.31
N LEU A 1043 -19.44 -23.09 42.57
CA LEU A 1043 -18.15 -22.43 42.33
C LEU A 1043 -17.15 -22.59 43.48
N LYS A 1044 -17.58 -23.12 44.63
CA LYS A 1044 -16.76 -23.32 45.84
C LYS A 1044 -16.07 -22.02 46.32
N VAL A 1045 -16.78 -20.90 46.24
CA VAL A 1045 -16.27 -19.57 46.62
C VAL A 1045 -16.46 -19.36 48.13
N PRO A 1046 -15.44 -18.90 48.88
CA PRO A 1046 -15.58 -18.56 50.29
C PRO A 1046 -16.68 -17.53 50.57
N ASP A 1047 -17.34 -17.63 51.72
CA ASP A 1047 -18.43 -16.72 52.12
C ASP A 1047 -18.01 -15.24 52.06
N GLU A 1048 -16.80 -14.92 52.49
CA GLU A 1048 -16.27 -13.54 52.50
C GLU A 1048 -16.19 -12.92 51.10
N ASP A 1049 -15.79 -13.70 50.10
CA ASP A 1049 -15.65 -13.23 48.72
C ASP A 1049 -17.00 -13.21 48.00
N PHE A 1050 -17.81 -14.25 48.20
CA PHE A 1050 -19.11 -14.38 47.57
C PHE A 1050 -20.11 -13.32 48.04
N SER A 1051 -20.00 -12.86 49.29
CA SER A 1051 -20.83 -11.79 49.85
C SER A 1051 -20.73 -10.45 49.09
N LYS A 1052 -19.62 -10.24 48.36
CA LYS A 1052 -19.36 -9.02 47.58
C LYS A 1052 -19.92 -9.09 46.16
N TRP A 1053 -20.38 -10.26 45.71
CA TRP A 1053 -20.82 -10.49 44.34
C TRP A 1053 -22.22 -9.90 44.10
N LYS A 1054 -22.41 -9.27 42.94
CA LYS A 1054 -23.73 -8.78 42.52
C LYS A 1054 -24.26 -9.62 41.38
N PHE A 1055 -25.58 -9.77 41.32
CA PHE A 1055 -26.25 -10.65 40.35
C PHE A 1055 -27.15 -9.79 39.49
N ALA A 1056 -27.02 -9.93 38.18
CA ALA A 1056 -27.76 -9.13 37.21
C ALA A 1056 -28.36 -10.00 36.11
N TYR A 1057 -29.57 -9.66 35.70
CA TYR A 1057 -30.13 -10.07 34.42
C TYR A 1057 -29.46 -9.24 33.32
N ILE A 1058 -28.83 -9.89 32.34
CA ILE A 1058 -28.16 -9.20 31.25
C ILE A 1058 -28.88 -9.47 29.94
N SER A 1059 -29.34 -8.39 29.30
CA SER A 1059 -29.97 -8.40 27.98
C SER A 1059 -29.30 -7.37 27.09
N LEU A 1060 -28.86 -7.78 25.88
CA LEU A 1060 -28.14 -6.91 24.92
C LEU A 1060 -26.96 -6.13 25.55
N GLY A 1061 -26.25 -6.76 26.48
CA GLY A 1061 -25.08 -6.18 27.16
C GLY A 1061 -25.38 -5.21 28.32
N ARG A 1062 -26.66 -4.98 28.65
CA ARG A 1062 -27.05 -4.09 29.76
C ARG A 1062 -27.41 -4.89 31.01
N PRO A 1063 -26.77 -4.64 32.17
CA PRO A 1063 -27.08 -5.32 33.42
C PRO A 1063 -28.27 -4.67 34.15
N ASP A 1064 -29.21 -5.50 34.58
CA ASP A 1064 -30.36 -5.16 35.43
C ASP A 1064 -30.31 -6.02 36.70
N TYR A 1065 -29.98 -5.41 37.84
CA TYR A 1065 -29.67 -6.13 39.09
C TYR A 1065 -30.91 -6.76 39.73
N PHE A 1066 -30.69 -7.87 40.43
CA PHE A 1066 -31.71 -8.54 41.24
C PHE A 1066 -31.58 -8.18 42.73
N GLU A 1067 -32.71 -8.11 43.43
CA GLU A 1067 -32.78 -8.16 44.88
C GLU A 1067 -32.93 -9.60 45.38
N ASP A 1068 -32.57 -9.87 46.64
CA ASP A 1068 -32.56 -11.24 47.19
C ASP A 1068 -33.96 -11.90 47.21
N SER A 1069 -35.02 -11.10 47.28
CA SER A 1069 -36.42 -11.56 47.22
C SER A 1069 -36.94 -11.76 45.79
N ASP A 1070 -36.19 -11.38 44.75
CA ASP A 1070 -36.68 -11.46 43.38
C ASP A 1070 -36.79 -12.92 42.90
N ILE A 1071 -37.89 -13.22 42.23
CA ILE A 1071 -38.11 -14.51 41.57
C ILE A 1071 -37.39 -14.46 40.21
N VAL A 1072 -36.25 -15.14 40.11
CA VAL A 1072 -35.35 -15.03 38.94
C VAL A 1072 -36.04 -15.51 37.66
N ALA A 1073 -36.89 -16.53 37.73
CA ALA A 1073 -37.62 -17.06 36.58
C ALA A 1073 -38.54 -16.03 35.91
N THR A 1074 -38.94 -14.94 36.58
CA THR A 1074 -39.82 -13.92 35.98
C THR A 1074 -39.14 -13.08 34.89
N LYS A 1075 -37.81 -12.89 34.95
CA LYS A 1075 -37.06 -12.05 33.98
C LYS A 1075 -36.59 -12.79 32.73
N PHE A 1076 -36.49 -14.11 32.78
CA PHE A 1076 -36.09 -14.93 31.63
C PHE A 1076 -37.33 -15.31 30.80
N GLN A 1077 -37.20 -15.53 29.49
CA GLN A 1077 -38.28 -16.07 28.65
C GLN A 1077 -38.21 -17.61 28.55
N ARG A 1078 -39.34 -18.25 28.26
CA ARG A 1078 -39.43 -19.70 28.03
C ARG A 1078 -39.07 -19.97 26.57
N ASN A 1079 -37.97 -20.69 26.35
CA ASN A 1079 -37.44 -21.16 25.05
C ASN A 1079 -36.86 -20.09 24.11
N MET A 1080 -35.53 -20.05 24.02
CA MET A 1080 -34.85 -19.62 22.79
C MET A 1080 -33.86 -20.69 22.35
N TYR A 1081 -34.21 -21.44 21.30
CA TYR A 1081 -33.23 -22.14 20.48
C TYR A 1081 -32.71 -21.12 19.45
N GLY A 1082 -31.66 -20.38 19.82
CA GLY A 1082 -31.04 -19.30 19.05
C GLY A 1082 -29.88 -18.67 19.83
N ALA A 1083 -29.19 -17.69 19.24
CA ALA A 1083 -28.15 -16.94 19.95
C ALA A 1083 -28.77 -16.33 21.23
N TRP A 1084 -28.23 -16.71 22.39
CA TRP A 1084 -28.82 -16.34 23.67
C TRP A 1084 -28.71 -14.82 23.84
N GLU A 1085 -29.85 -14.16 24.02
CA GLU A 1085 -29.89 -12.71 24.30
C GLU A 1085 -29.99 -12.40 25.79
N GLN A 1086 -30.25 -13.43 26.62
CA GLN A 1086 -30.57 -13.32 28.04
C GLN A 1086 -29.63 -14.16 28.88
N TYR A 1087 -29.02 -13.54 29.90
CA TYR A 1087 -28.01 -14.17 30.74
C TYR A 1087 -28.16 -13.79 32.21
N LEU A 1088 -27.71 -14.66 33.11
CA LEU A 1088 -27.45 -14.31 34.50
C LEU A 1088 -25.97 -13.93 34.64
N GLY A 1089 -25.69 -12.66 34.85
CA GLY A 1089 -24.34 -12.15 35.06
C GLY A 1089 -23.96 -12.17 36.53
N LEU A 1090 -22.73 -12.63 36.81
CA LEU A 1090 -22.09 -12.58 38.12
C LEU A 1090 -21.06 -11.45 38.12
N GLU A 1091 -21.36 -10.34 38.79
CA GLU A 1091 -20.44 -9.21 38.89
C GLU A 1091 -19.45 -9.41 40.05
N HIS A 1092 -18.17 -9.56 39.72
CA HIS A 1092 -17.09 -9.63 40.70
C HIS A 1092 -15.73 -9.34 40.04
N PRO A 1093 -14.67 -8.98 40.78
CA PRO A 1093 -13.33 -8.81 40.22
C PRO A 1093 -12.76 -10.13 39.69
N ASP A 1094 -11.99 -10.07 38.60
CA ASP A 1094 -11.25 -11.21 38.07
C ASP A 1094 -10.00 -11.48 38.94
N THR A 1095 -10.06 -12.53 39.75
CA THR A 1095 -8.97 -12.96 40.62
C THR A 1095 -8.08 -14.03 39.97
N ALA A 1096 -8.29 -14.38 38.70
CA ALA A 1096 -7.48 -15.36 38.01
C ALA A 1096 -6.05 -14.84 37.77
N PRO A 1097 -5.00 -15.66 38.00
CA PRO A 1097 -3.64 -15.24 37.68
C PRO A 1097 -3.52 -14.99 36.17
N ARG A 1098 -3.26 -13.73 35.79
CA ARG A 1098 -2.96 -13.35 34.40
C ARG A 1098 -1.77 -14.17 33.89
N LYS A 1099 -2.03 -15.29 33.22
CA LYS A 1099 -1.00 -15.98 32.44
C LYS A 1099 -0.53 -15.02 31.36
N ALA A 1100 0.79 -14.83 31.25
CA ALA A 1100 1.40 -14.14 30.12
C ALA A 1100 0.85 -14.74 28.82
N HIS A 1101 0.33 -13.89 27.94
CA HIS A 1101 -0.32 -14.26 26.69
C HIS A 1101 0.50 -15.29 25.90
N THR A 1102 -0.03 -16.51 25.76
CA THR A 1102 0.38 -17.41 24.69
C THR A 1102 -0.09 -16.79 23.38
N VAL A 1103 0.89 -16.44 22.55
CA VAL A 1103 0.75 -15.81 21.25
C VAL A 1103 -0.17 -16.65 20.34
N ASN A 1104 -1.40 -16.19 20.14
CA ASN A 1104 -2.22 -16.62 19.00
C ASN A 1104 -1.60 -15.97 17.75
N GLN A 1105 -1.06 -16.80 16.86
CA GLN A 1105 -0.28 -16.40 15.66
C GLN A 1105 -1.07 -15.65 14.57
N ASN A 1106 -2.29 -15.19 14.83
CA ASN A 1106 -3.15 -14.49 13.85
C ASN A 1106 -3.47 -13.03 14.19
N ARG A 1107 -2.67 -12.37 15.04
CA ARG A 1107 -2.77 -10.90 15.17
C ARG A 1107 -1.83 -10.22 14.17
N HIS A 1108 -2.40 -9.52 13.20
CA HIS A 1108 -1.69 -8.48 12.45
C HIS A 1108 -1.32 -7.34 13.39
N SER A 1109 -0.14 -7.43 13.99
CA SER A 1109 0.46 -6.34 14.78
C SER A 1109 0.98 -5.26 13.82
N PHE A 1110 0.13 -4.31 13.44
CA PHE A 1110 0.58 -3.12 12.71
C PHE A 1110 1.20 -2.05 13.63
N GLU A 1111 1.17 -2.24 14.95
CA GLU A 1111 1.95 -1.42 15.89
C GLU A 1111 3.11 -2.26 16.44
N ARG A 1112 4.27 -2.14 15.79
CA ARG A 1112 5.55 -2.51 16.39
C ARG A 1112 6.17 -1.25 16.99
N PRO A 1113 6.82 -1.34 18.16
CA PRO A 1113 7.55 -0.20 18.71
C PRO A 1113 8.60 0.28 17.71
N VAL A 1114 8.75 1.60 17.60
CA VAL A 1114 9.76 2.25 16.76
C VAL A 1114 11.14 1.80 17.25
N LYS A 1115 11.85 1.04 16.42
CA LYS A 1115 13.24 0.63 16.70
C LYS A 1115 14.16 1.36 15.74
N ILE A 1116 15.02 2.21 16.31
CA ILE A 1116 16.16 2.79 15.59
C ILE A 1116 17.37 1.93 15.94
N TYR A 1117 17.81 1.12 14.99
CA TYR A 1117 18.99 0.27 15.11
C TYR A 1117 20.23 1.11 14.81
N ASN A 1118 20.92 1.53 15.87
CA ASN A 1118 22.31 1.98 15.87
C ASN A 1118 22.84 2.17 17.28
#